data_AF-A0A830BTV5-F1
#
_entry.id   AF-A0A830BTV5-F1
#
_cell.length_a   1.000
_cell.length_b   1.000
_cell.length_c   1.000
_cell.angle_alpha   90.00
_cell.angle_beta   90.00
_cell.angle_gamma   90.00
#
_symmetry.space_group_name_H-M   'P 1'
#
loop_
_entity.id
_entity.type
_entity.pdbx_description
1 polymer ?
#
loop_
_entity_poly.entity_id
_entity_poly.type
_entity_poly.pdbx_seq_one_letter_code
_entity_poly.pdbx_strand_id
1 'polypeptide(L)'
;ECNVGYIVPEWVEDNQILSEIERIYGSNSNLPTTTIILPLKPDKVKPVKQQLSSIHPEDSKADPTSNKVTAISISSEKNFVTRKNIDAESQRFRVRPENKVERRAEVEEYVITLAFPNGERLQRGSSNSPGIYAFLPTEMSSRETILLDCKWNLGILNCVPTAFVSAFISLVKEKENAPVSLLPRMFRFLPITGSPYALLNSVREQIQSKLMEESIIPCESYTMQKFFHKPKEVGRLRPGFWDLLELARKQGVCLDNISTHGKYILSSAFDDEANNDFLGFLKVGYVDEEWYAKCVRSSNLVLGGGEDLYLKLLLFVAENWSAFSSTSLVDIPVLKYVGAQSQVSLCKVNEVSRKRKILLSNLVYQISWLIDWNGEFVGVSNSYFLPESTLREILSHSKRQMIWDWLVKQVKVSFVSVNDYALHLSKVLGNDRKRIVTYAHFLYHSFGKKYLSATEVNEAAKSMPLVDNYGQVIINRQRVVVPANGSRWMQLVGSNPWRDKGYVELGEDYLFSGNYAGVVTREKELIKFLKSHVSASDVPDLPPPNARIPSFSSLLTKENALLLLEWIRNMKRKQLKMPDKFLNCVKKGSWLRVLLGNSVSCKPPSQSFLLTNSACSSLLQNGSVLVDIPLVDKIFYGKEISKYKDELREVGVMSEFSEACQYIGNRLMSIAASSTLTRAHVFSILNFIRFLRDKLLSPNAFISRIKDKRWLRTSQGDRSPIETVLYDQEWKAASQICDIPFIDHEYYGEKISSFRKELHLLGVVVSFSGNYKLIVDNLKSPYHSRYQAADVVLLLLECMRHLSSSDSTSSEKIVRVLKDSMLLKTTNKGYKSPASCVLSDPSWDCLMQVFNSFSLIDTQFYGEENISSFGDELAKVGVLIDFKEATKAFACVFRQQVSSSSINKENVLSFLACYRKLKGKFHSDLKKCIKEVKWLRTRLTDYRAP
;
A
#
# COMPACT_ATOMS: atom_id res chain seq x y z
N GLU A 1 53.16 24.15 -85.55
CA GLU A 1 54.22 25.11 -85.91
C GLU A 1 55.48 24.71 -85.18
N CYS A 2 56.57 24.47 -85.91
CA CYS A 2 57.84 24.06 -85.32
C CYS A 2 58.44 25.23 -84.52
N ASN A 3 58.42 25.15 -83.19
CA ASN A 3 59.04 26.10 -82.27
C ASN A 3 60.57 25.95 -82.25
N VAL A 4 61.21 26.17 -83.40
CA VAL A 4 62.65 26.34 -83.50
C VAL A 4 62.93 27.82 -83.23
N GLY A 5 63.33 28.15 -82.01
CA GLY A 5 63.71 29.52 -81.62
C GLY A 5 65.14 29.84 -82.10
N TYR A 6 65.29 30.87 -82.92
CA TYR A 6 66.60 31.44 -83.26
C TYR A 6 66.97 32.54 -82.25
N ILE A 7 68.25 32.63 -81.89
CA ILE A 7 68.79 33.66 -81.00
C ILE A 7 69.28 34.84 -81.86
N VAL A 8 68.74 36.04 -81.64
CA VAL A 8 69.21 37.30 -82.27
C VAL A 8 69.90 38.16 -81.20
N PRO A 9 71.22 38.41 -81.29
CA PRO A 9 71.92 39.23 -80.29
C PRO A 9 71.79 40.74 -80.56
N GLU A 10 71.42 41.51 -79.52
CA GLU A 10 71.42 42.99 -79.53
C GLU A 10 72.39 43.57 -78.48
N TRP A 11 72.93 44.77 -78.74
CA TRP A 11 73.99 45.40 -77.92
C TRP A 11 73.46 46.59 -77.13
N VAL A 12 73.78 46.67 -75.83
CA VAL A 12 73.33 47.71 -74.89
C VAL A 12 74.55 48.37 -74.24
N GLU A 13 74.64 49.70 -74.26
CA GLU A 13 75.84 50.45 -73.86
C GLU A 13 75.82 51.02 -72.43
N ASP A 14 74.72 50.89 -71.66
CA ASP A 14 74.58 51.57 -70.35
C ASP A 14 74.00 50.74 -69.18
N ASN A 15 74.25 51.19 -67.95
CA ASN A 15 73.99 50.46 -66.69
C ASN A 15 72.50 50.43 -66.22
N GLN A 16 71.55 50.99 -66.97
CA GLN A 16 70.10 50.97 -66.65
C GLN A 16 69.32 50.05 -67.60
N ILE A 17 69.53 48.75 -67.43
CA ILE A 17 69.15 47.69 -68.38
C ILE A 17 67.63 47.54 -68.59
N LEU A 18 66.79 47.79 -67.59
CA LEU A 18 65.34 47.54 -67.67
C LEU A 18 64.60 48.54 -68.58
N SER A 19 64.91 49.83 -68.47
CA SER A 19 64.31 50.90 -69.26
C SER A 19 64.66 50.82 -70.76
N GLU A 20 65.81 50.26 -71.08
CA GLU A 20 66.27 50.10 -72.47
C GLU A 20 65.66 48.87 -73.15
N ILE A 21 65.43 47.78 -72.41
CA ILE A 21 64.69 46.60 -72.88
C ILE A 21 63.23 46.97 -73.21
N GLU A 22 62.59 47.80 -72.39
CA GLU A 22 61.22 48.28 -72.62
C GLU A 22 61.12 49.21 -73.85
N ARG A 23 62.18 49.98 -74.16
CA ARG A 23 62.26 50.83 -75.36
C ARG A 23 62.42 50.04 -76.65
N ILE A 24 63.15 48.92 -76.62
CA ILE A 24 63.45 48.09 -77.80
C ILE A 24 62.21 47.28 -78.25
N TYR A 25 61.41 46.75 -77.31
CA TYR A 25 60.31 45.83 -77.64
C TYR A 25 58.89 46.44 -77.57
N GLY A 26 58.76 47.69 -77.11
CA GLY A 26 57.48 48.43 -77.05
C GLY A 26 56.50 47.89 -76.00
N SER A 27 55.67 48.77 -75.44
CA SER A 27 54.85 48.53 -74.24
C SER A 27 53.64 47.59 -74.40
N ASN A 28 53.43 46.98 -75.57
CA ASN A 28 52.26 46.12 -75.85
C ASN A 28 52.59 44.80 -76.58
N SER A 29 53.83 44.30 -76.47
CA SER A 29 54.18 42.95 -76.93
C SER A 29 54.66 42.07 -75.76
N ASN A 30 54.31 40.77 -75.78
CA ASN A 30 54.81 39.81 -74.79
C ASN A 30 56.34 39.77 -74.86
N LEU A 31 57.00 40.26 -73.81
CA LEU A 31 58.45 40.22 -73.67
C LEU A 31 58.97 38.78 -73.78
N PRO A 32 60.15 38.55 -74.38
CA PRO A 32 60.73 37.21 -74.46
C PRO A 32 60.84 36.60 -73.06
N THR A 33 60.41 35.34 -72.92
CA THR A 33 60.36 34.64 -71.63
C THR A 33 61.74 34.43 -70.97
N THR A 34 62.84 34.77 -71.66
CA THR A 34 64.21 34.77 -71.13
C THR A 34 65.08 35.75 -71.93
N THR A 35 65.62 36.78 -71.27
CA THR A 35 66.64 37.68 -71.81
C THR A 35 68.00 37.30 -71.21
N ILE A 36 69.03 37.05 -72.04
CA ILE A 36 70.38 36.70 -71.58
C ILE A 36 71.30 37.91 -71.81
N ILE A 37 71.81 38.48 -70.72
CA ILE A 37 72.78 39.59 -70.75
C ILE A 37 74.18 39.01 -70.58
N LEU A 38 75.07 39.25 -71.54
CA LEU A 38 76.45 38.75 -71.57
C LEU A 38 77.45 39.90 -71.29
N PRO A 39 77.94 40.06 -70.05
CA PRO A 39 78.95 41.06 -69.76
C PRO A 39 80.32 40.59 -70.29
N LEU A 40 80.90 41.39 -71.18
CA LEU A 40 82.23 41.16 -71.74
C LEU A 40 83.24 42.06 -71.04
N LYS A 41 84.47 41.56 -70.83
CA LYS A 41 85.59 42.46 -70.50
C LYS A 41 85.80 43.42 -71.68
N PRO A 42 86.19 44.70 -71.47
CA PRO A 42 86.27 45.70 -72.55
C PRO A 42 87.11 45.24 -73.75
N ASP A 43 88.17 44.48 -73.49
CA ASP A 43 89.09 43.90 -74.48
C ASP A 43 88.51 42.71 -75.27
N LYS A 44 87.38 42.15 -74.84
CA LYS A 44 86.71 40.97 -75.44
C LYS A 44 85.45 41.30 -76.24
N VAL A 45 85.02 42.57 -76.28
CA VAL A 45 83.81 43.00 -77.02
C VAL A 45 83.96 42.83 -78.54
N LYS A 46 85.04 43.35 -79.13
CA LYS A 46 85.30 43.26 -80.58
C LYS A 46 85.45 41.82 -81.11
N PRO A 47 86.23 40.92 -80.47
CA PRO A 47 86.39 39.54 -80.92
C PRO A 47 85.09 38.73 -80.92
N VAL A 48 84.25 38.90 -79.89
CA VAL A 48 82.97 38.18 -79.74
C VAL A 48 81.95 38.67 -80.77
N LYS A 49 81.95 39.96 -81.09
CA LYS A 49 81.07 40.55 -82.13
C LYS A 49 81.38 40.01 -83.54
N GLN A 50 82.64 39.73 -83.85
CA GLN A 50 83.05 39.12 -85.13
C GLN A 50 82.73 37.62 -85.23
N GLN A 51 82.79 36.86 -84.13
CA GLN A 51 82.45 35.42 -84.14
C GLN A 51 80.94 35.18 -84.28
N LEU A 52 80.11 35.93 -83.57
CA LEU A 52 78.65 35.70 -83.58
C LEU A 52 77.96 36.11 -84.88
N SER A 53 78.59 36.98 -85.67
CA SER A 53 78.10 37.38 -87.00
C SER A 53 78.47 36.38 -88.11
N SER A 54 79.23 35.32 -87.81
CA SER A 54 79.69 34.29 -88.78
C SER A 54 78.92 32.96 -88.73
N ILE A 55 77.90 32.83 -87.87
CA ILE A 55 77.14 31.59 -87.67
C ILE A 55 75.86 31.64 -88.55
N HIS A 56 75.82 30.85 -89.63
CA HIS A 56 74.60 30.56 -90.40
C HIS A 56 73.98 29.20 -89.98
N PRO A 57 72.64 29.01 -90.07
CA PRO A 57 71.96 27.82 -89.53
C PRO A 57 72.00 26.63 -90.51
N GLU A 58 72.49 25.47 -90.07
CA GLU A 58 72.34 24.18 -90.78
C GLU A 58 71.24 23.32 -90.13
N ASP A 59 70.37 22.76 -90.97
CA ASP A 59 69.33 21.78 -90.63
C ASP A 59 69.92 20.39 -90.35
N SER A 60 69.62 19.79 -89.19
CA SER A 60 69.67 18.31 -89.04
C SER A 60 68.78 17.80 -87.90
N LYS A 61 67.94 16.81 -88.24
CA LYS A 61 67.09 16.02 -87.34
C LYS A 61 67.95 15.04 -86.53
N ALA A 62 67.79 14.98 -85.20
CA ALA A 62 68.24 13.83 -84.40
C ALA A 62 67.50 13.68 -83.04
N ASP A 63 66.79 12.56 -82.93
CA ASP A 63 66.58 11.62 -81.80
C ASP A 63 66.16 12.10 -80.36
N PRO A 64 65.01 11.66 -79.81
CA PRO A 64 64.53 11.98 -78.46
C PRO A 64 65.15 11.18 -77.30
N THR A 65 66.12 10.30 -77.55
CA THR A 65 66.66 9.40 -76.51
C THR A 65 67.97 9.85 -75.86
N SER A 66 68.42 11.06 -76.17
CA SER A 66 69.51 11.72 -75.44
C SER A 66 69.01 13.05 -74.88
N ASN A 67 69.24 13.26 -73.59
CA ASN A 67 69.93 14.43 -73.02
C ASN A 67 69.39 14.79 -71.65
N LYS A 68 70.23 14.60 -70.63
CA LYS A 68 71.26 15.55 -70.19
C LYS A 68 70.61 16.66 -69.38
N VAL A 69 71.25 16.95 -68.25
CA VAL A 69 71.11 18.19 -67.49
C VAL A 69 71.04 19.37 -68.47
N THR A 70 69.90 20.05 -68.53
CA THR A 70 69.60 21.12 -69.50
C THR A 70 70.22 22.47 -69.14
N ALA A 71 70.85 22.61 -67.98
CA ALA A 71 71.75 23.72 -67.67
C ALA A 71 72.53 23.43 -66.37
N ILE A 72 73.82 23.79 -66.35
CA ILE A 72 74.61 24.00 -65.13
C ILE A 72 75.21 25.40 -65.25
N SER A 73 74.88 26.31 -64.33
CA SER A 73 75.64 27.54 -64.12
C SER A 73 76.35 27.51 -62.77
N ILE A 74 77.62 27.91 -62.77
CA ILE A 74 78.51 28.08 -61.61
C ILE A 74 78.76 29.58 -61.47
N SER A 75 78.60 30.12 -60.27
CA SER A 75 78.85 31.52 -59.92
C SER A 75 80.25 31.72 -59.32
N SER A 76 80.84 32.90 -59.51
CA SER A 76 81.95 33.39 -58.67
C SER A 76 81.49 34.62 -57.88
N GLU A 77 81.07 34.43 -56.64
CA GLU A 77 80.79 35.53 -55.71
C GLU A 77 81.51 35.27 -54.38
N LYS A 78 82.22 36.29 -53.88
CA LYS A 78 83.06 36.20 -52.67
C LYS A 78 82.36 36.65 -51.38
N ASN A 79 81.09 37.06 -51.40
CA ASN A 79 80.39 37.58 -50.22
C ASN A 79 78.96 37.04 -50.13
N PHE A 80 78.78 35.93 -49.40
CA PHE A 80 77.45 35.30 -49.19
C PHE A 80 76.64 35.89 -48.03
N VAL A 81 77.21 36.77 -47.22
CA VAL A 81 76.64 37.17 -45.91
C VAL A 81 75.51 38.23 -46.03
N THR A 82 75.23 38.80 -47.21
CA THR A 82 74.35 39.99 -47.33
C THR A 82 73.23 39.91 -48.38
N ARG A 83 72.52 38.78 -48.50
CA ARG A 83 71.17 38.77 -49.11
C ARG A 83 70.11 38.49 -48.04
N LYS A 84 69.13 39.39 -47.90
CA LYS A 84 68.02 39.33 -46.92
C LYS A 84 67.16 38.05 -46.94
N ASN A 85 67.34 37.14 -47.89
CA ASN A 85 66.41 36.03 -48.18
C ASN A 85 67.07 34.64 -48.33
N ILE A 86 68.36 34.47 -48.01
CA ILE A 86 69.05 33.16 -48.09
C ILE A 86 69.87 32.97 -46.82
N ASP A 87 69.52 31.95 -46.03
CA ASP A 87 70.29 31.56 -44.85
C ASP A 87 71.30 30.47 -45.29
N ALA A 88 72.60 30.72 -45.15
CA ALA A 88 73.65 29.81 -45.62
C ALA A 88 74.69 29.52 -44.52
N GLU A 89 74.93 28.24 -44.24
CA GLU A 89 75.89 27.79 -43.22
C GLU A 89 77.00 26.93 -43.85
N SER A 90 78.24 27.14 -43.42
CA SER A 90 79.41 26.42 -43.93
C SER A 90 80.10 25.65 -42.81
N GLN A 91 80.31 24.34 -43.01
CA GLN A 91 81.00 23.48 -42.04
C GLN A 91 82.22 22.80 -42.66
N ARG A 92 83.30 22.70 -41.89
CA ARG A 92 84.56 22.08 -42.31
C ARG A 92 84.69 20.65 -41.75
N PHE A 93 85.12 19.70 -42.58
CA PHE A 93 85.32 18.29 -42.21
C PHE A 93 86.68 17.81 -42.70
N ARG A 94 87.44 17.11 -41.85
CA ARG A 94 88.71 16.50 -42.27
C ARG A 94 88.49 15.39 -43.30
N VAL A 95 89.28 15.39 -44.37
CA VAL A 95 89.26 14.32 -45.39
C VAL A 95 89.85 13.04 -44.81
N ARG A 96 89.09 11.94 -44.80
CA ARG A 96 89.58 10.62 -44.35
C ARG A 96 90.59 10.06 -45.35
N PRO A 97 91.65 9.35 -44.90
CA PRO A 97 92.67 8.78 -45.78
C PRO A 97 92.08 7.89 -46.91
N GLU A 98 91.03 7.13 -46.60
CA GLU A 98 90.32 6.23 -47.51
C GLU A 98 89.61 6.96 -48.69
N ASN A 99 89.33 8.26 -48.53
CA ASN A 99 88.59 9.08 -49.50
C ASN A 99 89.52 10.01 -50.31
N LYS A 100 90.84 9.97 -50.09
CA LYS A 100 91.81 10.73 -50.89
C LYS A 100 91.93 10.13 -52.29
N VAL A 101 92.00 11.00 -53.30
CA VAL A 101 92.24 10.65 -54.70
C VAL A 101 93.46 11.42 -55.21
N GLU A 102 94.26 10.83 -56.11
CA GLU A 102 95.55 11.40 -56.55
C GLU A 102 95.45 12.85 -57.03
N ARG A 103 94.38 13.17 -57.78
CA ARG A 103 94.13 14.54 -58.30
C ARG A 103 93.83 15.58 -57.22
N ARG A 104 93.63 15.17 -55.95
CA ARG A 104 93.15 16.02 -54.84
C ARG A 104 93.86 15.71 -53.51
N ALA A 105 95.08 15.16 -53.55
CA ALA A 105 95.80 14.68 -52.36
C ALA A 105 96.16 15.78 -51.34
N GLU A 106 96.31 17.02 -51.82
CA GLU A 106 96.67 18.23 -51.06
C GLU A 106 95.50 18.81 -50.22
N VAL A 107 94.26 18.40 -50.49
CA VAL A 107 93.09 18.91 -49.77
C VAL A 107 92.91 18.15 -48.46
N GLU A 108 93.08 18.84 -47.34
CA GLU A 108 92.96 18.25 -45.99
C GLU A 108 91.56 18.35 -45.39
N GLU A 109 90.74 19.29 -45.86
CA GLU A 109 89.38 19.55 -45.35
C GLU A 109 88.35 19.72 -46.48
N TYR A 110 87.17 19.10 -46.31
CA TYR A 110 85.96 19.44 -47.04
C TYR A 110 85.28 20.65 -46.40
N VAL A 111 84.95 21.67 -47.19
CA VAL A 111 84.06 22.76 -46.77
C VAL A 111 82.69 22.54 -47.43
N ILE A 112 81.68 22.16 -46.65
CA ILE A 112 80.32 21.96 -47.15
C ILE A 112 79.50 23.17 -46.75
N THR A 113 78.97 23.89 -47.75
CA THR A 113 78.06 25.02 -47.55
C THR A 113 76.65 24.64 -47.96
N LEU A 114 75.70 24.79 -47.06
CA LEU A 114 74.28 24.54 -47.30
C LEU A 114 73.51 25.85 -47.27
N ALA A 115 72.70 26.08 -48.29
CA ALA A 115 71.89 27.29 -48.41
C ALA A 115 70.39 26.95 -48.43
N PHE A 116 69.63 27.62 -47.54
CA PHE A 116 68.19 27.52 -47.40
C PHE A 116 67.53 28.80 -47.96
N PRO A 117 66.86 28.74 -49.12
CA PRO A 117 66.22 29.90 -49.73
C PRO A 117 64.90 30.24 -49.03
N ASN A 118 64.85 31.37 -48.31
CA ASN A 118 63.75 31.75 -47.41
C ASN A 118 62.74 32.76 -47.99
N GLY A 119 62.53 32.79 -49.32
CA GLY A 119 61.58 33.70 -50.01
C GLY A 119 60.58 33.02 -50.96
N GLU A 120 59.50 33.74 -51.35
CA GLU A 120 58.53 33.27 -52.35
C GLU A 120 59.18 33.12 -53.74
N ARG A 121 59.06 31.93 -54.33
CA ARG A 121 59.54 31.62 -55.68
C ARG A 121 58.35 31.58 -56.63
N LEU A 122 58.43 32.27 -57.77
CA LEU A 122 57.46 32.13 -58.87
C LEU A 122 57.44 30.66 -59.33
N GLN A 123 56.29 30.00 -59.19
CA GLN A 123 56.12 28.59 -59.54
C GLN A 123 56.13 28.40 -61.06
N ARG A 124 56.96 27.48 -61.55
CA ARG A 124 56.87 26.93 -62.92
C ARG A 124 56.76 25.40 -62.78
N GLY A 125 55.65 24.83 -63.25
CA GLY A 125 55.48 23.42 -63.64
C GLY A 125 55.86 22.33 -62.62
N SER A 126 54.85 21.75 -61.98
CA SER A 126 54.81 20.42 -61.34
C SER A 126 56.09 19.92 -60.65
N SER A 127 56.44 20.50 -59.50
CA SER A 127 56.90 19.74 -58.32
C SER A 127 57.11 20.70 -57.13
N ASN A 128 56.33 20.52 -56.08
CA ASN A 128 56.22 21.40 -54.91
C ASN A 128 57.40 21.26 -53.91
N SER A 129 58.58 20.78 -54.33
CA SER A 129 59.70 20.51 -53.42
C SER A 129 60.73 21.65 -53.42
N PRO A 130 61.08 22.25 -52.28
CA PRO A 130 62.24 23.13 -52.20
C PRO A 130 63.52 22.29 -52.38
N GLY A 131 64.32 22.61 -53.40
CA GLY A 131 65.63 22.00 -53.57
C GLY A 131 66.61 22.53 -52.52
N ILE A 132 67.29 21.64 -51.79
CA ILE A 132 68.46 21.96 -50.97
C ILE A 132 69.64 22.20 -51.93
N TYR A 133 70.27 23.37 -51.86
CA TYR A 133 71.50 23.65 -52.62
C TYR A 133 72.70 23.36 -51.71
N ALA A 134 73.48 22.34 -52.07
CA ALA A 134 74.79 22.10 -51.49
C ALA A 134 75.86 22.73 -52.40
N PHE A 135 76.57 23.72 -51.88
CA PHE A 135 77.74 24.30 -52.53
C PHE A 135 78.97 23.58 -51.99
N LEU A 136 79.67 22.90 -52.90
CA LEU A 136 80.99 22.32 -52.64
C LEU A 136 82.06 23.41 -52.68
N PRO A 137 83.23 23.22 -52.02
CA PRO A 137 84.19 24.29 -51.75
C PRO A 137 84.53 25.10 -52.99
N THR A 138 84.39 26.41 -52.86
CA THR A 138 84.71 27.41 -53.88
C THR A 138 86.21 27.67 -53.96
N GLU A 139 87.00 26.61 -54.15
CA GLU A 139 88.29 26.72 -54.81
C GLU A 139 88.40 25.49 -55.72
N MET A 140 88.58 25.72 -57.01
CA MET A 140 88.78 24.76 -58.11
C MET A 140 87.61 24.63 -59.11
N SER A 141 87.86 25.17 -60.30
CA SER A 141 87.15 24.96 -61.55
C SER A 141 87.03 23.47 -61.90
N SER A 142 85.84 22.87 -61.81
CA SER A 142 85.48 21.69 -62.61
C SER A 142 83.97 21.48 -62.70
N ARG A 143 83.45 21.47 -63.94
CA ARG A 143 82.10 21.03 -64.32
C ARG A 143 82.04 19.50 -64.39
N GLU A 144 82.16 18.79 -63.27
CA GLU A 144 82.06 17.32 -63.27
C GLU A 144 80.78 16.84 -62.57
N THR A 145 80.05 15.97 -63.27
CA THR A 145 78.84 15.27 -62.82
C THR A 145 79.16 14.46 -61.56
N ILE A 146 78.27 14.45 -60.55
CA ILE A 146 78.47 13.66 -59.32
C ILE A 146 78.45 12.17 -59.68
N LEU A 147 79.63 11.58 -59.84
CA LEU A 147 79.82 10.14 -60.01
C LEU A 147 79.70 9.46 -58.63
N LEU A 148 78.65 8.65 -58.45
CA LEU A 148 78.28 8.01 -57.17
C LEU A 148 79.23 6.87 -56.75
N ASP A 149 80.12 6.45 -57.64
CA ASP A 149 81.16 5.42 -57.49
C ASP A 149 82.54 6.01 -57.12
N CYS A 150 82.68 7.34 -57.07
CA CYS A 150 83.92 8.00 -56.71
C CYS A 150 84.13 8.07 -55.18
N LYS A 151 85.26 7.55 -54.68
CA LYS A 151 85.66 7.59 -53.25
C LYS A 151 85.65 9.01 -52.66
N TRP A 152 86.02 10.01 -53.44
CA TRP A 152 85.97 11.42 -53.03
C TRP A 152 84.54 11.92 -52.80
N ASN A 153 83.62 11.61 -53.73
CA ASN A 153 82.22 12.00 -53.63
C ASN A 153 81.50 11.24 -52.50
N LEU A 154 81.85 9.97 -52.27
CA LEU A 154 81.42 9.21 -51.10
C LEU A 154 81.88 9.86 -49.79
N GLY A 155 83.12 10.36 -49.74
CA GLY A 155 83.65 11.11 -48.60
C GLY A 155 82.84 12.37 -48.30
N ILE A 156 82.50 13.15 -49.34
CA ILE A 156 81.62 14.33 -49.23
C ILE A 156 80.22 13.92 -48.74
N LEU A 157 79.59 12.92 -49.38
CA LEU A 157 78.24 12.46 -49.03
C LEU A 157 78.15 11.94 -47.59
N ASN A 158 79.21 11.35 -47.05
CA ASN A 158 79.29 10.94 -45.65
C ASN A 158 79.36 12.12 -44.67
N CYS A 159 79.83 13.29 -45.11
CA CYS A 159 79.86 14.52 -44.31
C CYS A 159 78.54 15.30 -44.37
N VAL A 160 77.77 15.15 -45.46
CA VAL A 160 76.49 15.85 -45.70
C VAL A 160 75.49 15.70 -44.54
N PRO A 161 75.26 14.51 -43.93
CA PRO A 161 74.32 14.40 -42.82
C PRO A 161 74.65 15.29 -41.62
N THR A 162 75.92 15.42 -41.28
CA THR A 162 76.36 16.26 -40.16
C THR A 162 76.29 17.74 -40.52
N ALA A 163 76.71 18.09 -41.74
CA ALA A 163 76.59 19.46 -42.27
C ALA A 163 75.15 19.93 -42.29
N PHE A 164 74.24 19.06 -42.76
CA PHE A 164 72.82 19.35 -42.86
C PHE A 164 72.18 19.56 -41.49
N VAL A 165 72.48 18.70 -40.52
CA VAL A 165 71.90 18.82 -39.17
C VAL A 165 72.36 20.12 -38.50
N SER A 166 73.65 20.47 -38.57
CA SER A 166 74.16 21.74 -38.03
C SER A 166 73.45 22.94 -38.67
N ALA A 167 73.46 22.99 -40.00
CA ALA A 167 72.85 24.05 -40.80
C ALA A 167 71.35 24.19 -40.52
N PHE A 168 70.64 23.07 -40.40
CA PHE A 168 69.22 23.04 -40.12
C PHE A 168 68.90 23.48 -38.68
N ILE A 169 69.72 23.10 -37.69
CA ILE A 169 69.53 23.53 -36.30
C ILE A 169 69.69 25.04 -36.18
N SER A 170 70.72 25.63 -36.80
CA SER A 170 70.90 27.08 -36.80
C SER A 170 69.74 27.79 -37.48
N LEU A 171 69.26 27.27 -38.62
CA LEU A 171 68.08 27.81 -39.31
C LEU A 171 66.83 27.83 -38.41
N VAL A 172 66.61 26.79 -37.61
CA VAL A 172 65.46 26.67 -36.72
C VAL A 172 65.62 27.49 -35.44
N LYS A 173 66.84 27.60 -34.89
CA LYS A 173 67.11 28.24 -33.59
C LYS A 173 67.55 29.70 -33.65
N GLU A 174 68.27 30.17 -34.68
CA GLU A 174 68.76 31.57 -34.76
C GLU A 174 67.63 32.61 -34.80
N LYS A 175 66.41 32.22 -35.18
CA LYS A 175 65.22 33.08 -35.15
C LYS A 175 64.48 32.98 -33.81
N GLU A 176 65.21 33.11 -32.70
CA GLU A 176 64.66 33.07 -31.33
C GLU A 176 63.48 34.03 -31.10
N ASN A 177 63.37 35.12 -31.88
CA ASN A 177 62.28 36.10 -31.80
C ASN A 177 61.11 35.90 -32.80
N ALA A 178 61.20 34.98 -33.77
CA ALA A 178 60.14 34.80 -34.78
C ALA A 178 58.98 33.93 -34.26
N PRO A 179 57.70 34.22 -34.53
CA PRO A 179 56.59 33.40 -34.05
C PRO A 179 56.68 31.95 -34.55
N VAL A 180 56.31 30.99 -33.70
CA VAL A 180 56.37 29.54 -34.00
C VAL A 180 55.60 29.18 -35.27
N SER A 181 54.58 29.95 -35.64
CA SER A 181 53.80 29.80 -36.88
C SER A 181 54.59 29.97 -38.18
N LEU A 182 55.78 30.57 -38.16
CA LEU A 182 56.63 30.72 -39.35
C LEU A 182 57.61 29.55 -39.52
N LEU A 183 57.84 28.75 -38.48
CA LEU A 183 58.81 27.66 -38.49
C LEU A 183 58.41 26.46 -39.38
N PRO A 184 57.13 26.08 -39.59
CA PRO A 184 56.79 24.95 -40.47
C PRO A 184 57.35 25.09 -41.89
N ARG A 185 57.54 26.32 -42.38
CA ARG A 185 58.16 26.57 -43.69
C ARG A 185 59.60 26.09 -43.76
N MET A 186 60.36 26.17 -42.67
CA MET A 186 61.75 25.70 -42.58
C MET A 186 61.81 24.17 -42.64
N PHE A 187 60.84 23.48 -42.05
CA PHE A 187 60.76 22.02 -42.04
C PHE A 187 60.48 21.42 -43.42
N ARG A 188 60.04 22.24 -44.41
CA ARG A 188 59.91 21.81 -45.81
C ARG A 188 61.24 21.52 -46.49
N PHE A 189 62.36 22.00 -45.93
CA PHE A 189 63.70 21.68 -46.44
C PHE A 189 64.17 20.28 -46.03
N LEU A 190 63.39 19.52 -45.25
CA LEU A 190 63.75 18.15 -44.90
C LEU A 190 63.70 17.24 -46.14
N PRO A 191 64.63 16.28 -46.27
CA PRO A 191 64.63 15.33 -47.38
C PRO A 191 63.57 14.24 -47.18
N ILE A 192 62.29 14.60 -47.32
CA ILE A 192 61.15 13.72 -47.05
C ILE A 192 61.01 12.64 -48.12
N THR A 193 61.18 13.01 -49.40
CA THR A 193 60.98 12.09 -50.53
C THR A 193 62.15 11.13 -50.70
N GLY A 194 61.84 9.86 -50.97
CA GLY A 194 62.85 8.87 -51.31
C GLY A 194 63.47 9.15 -52.69
N SER A 195 64.75 8.85 -52.83
CA SER A 195 65.47 8.91 -54.09
C SER A 195 65.45 7.54 -54.77
N PRO A 196 65.45 7.45 -56.11
CA PRO A 196 65.70 6.18 -56.80
C PRO A 196 67.13 5.63 -56.54
N TYR A 197 68.02 6.42 -55.94
CA TYR A 197 69.40 6.00 -55.63
C TYR A 197 69.56 5.58 -54.16
N ALA A 198 70.01 4.34 -53.92
CA ALA A 198 70.16 3.77 -52.58
C ALA A 198 71.14 4.55 -51.67
N LEU A 199 72.24 5.08 -52.23
CA LEU A 199 73.22 5.86 -51.48
C LEU A 199 72.64 7.16 -50.93
N LEU A 200 71.78 7.85 -51.70
CA LEU A 200 71.09 9.06 -51.25
C LEU A 200 70.01 8.75 -50.21
N ASN A 201 69.37 7.58 -50.30
CA ASN A 201 68.47 7.11 -49.24
C ASN A 201 69.23 6.83 -47.94
N SER A 202 70.44 6.26 -48.02
CA SER A 202 71.31 6.08 -46.84
C SER A 202 71.69 7.42 -46.20
N VAL A 203 72.05 8.43 -47.01
CA VAL A 203 72.30 9.81 -46.51
C VAL A 203 71.05 10.41 -45.87
N ARG A 204 69.87 10.25 -46.50
CA ARG A 204 68.58 10.68 -45.96
C ARG A 204 68.25 10.01 -44.62
N GLU A 205 68.47 8.71 -44.50
CA GLU A 205 68.26 7.95 -43.25
C GLU A 205 69.25 8.38 -42.16
N GLN A 206 70.50 8.68 -42.51
CA GLN A 206 71.49 9.24 -41.57
C GLN A 206 71.11 10.65 -41.11
N ILE A 207 70.61 11.50 -42.01
CA ILE A 207 70.04 12.82 -41.66
C ILE A 207 68.88 12.63 -40.70
N GLN A 208 67.93 11.76 -41.03
CA GLN A 208 66.79 11.44 -40.17
C GLN A 208 67.27 11.00 -38.78
N SER A 209 68.14 10.00 -38.70
CA SER A 209 68.64 9.46 -37.43
C SER A 209 69.35 10.50 -36.56
N LYS A 210 70.11 11.43 -37.16
CA LYS A 210 70.77 12.52 -36.43
C LYS A 210 69.75 13.55 -35.94
N LEU A 211 68.80 13.96 -36.78
CA LEU A 211 67.73 14.90 -36.38
C LEU A 211 66.83 14.34 -35.27
N MET A 212 66.63 13.02 -35.21
CA MET A 212 65.87 12.38 -34.12
C MET A 212 66.48 12.57 -32.73
N GLU A 213 67.79 12.84 -32.64
CA GLU A 213 68.49 13.05 -31.38
C GLU A 213 68.62 14.52 -30.98
N GLU A 214 68.20 15.44 -31.84
CA GLU A 214 68.36 16.88 -31.66
C GLU A 214 67.06 17.54 -31.22
N SER A 215 67.16 18.52 -30.32
CA SER A 215 66.01 19.28 -29.83
C SER A 215 65.61 20.36 -30.83
N ILE A 216 64.81 19.98 -31.82
CA ILE A 216 64.37 20.83 -32.94
C ILE A 216 62.85 21.02 -33.04
N ILE A 217 62.04 20.19 -32.37
CA ILE A 217 60.58 20.26 -32.49
C ILE A 217 60.03 21.27 -31.48
N PRO A 218 59.33 22.33 -31.93
CA PRO A 218 58.70 23.27 -31.02
C PRO A 218 57.47 22.64 -30.36
N CYS A 219 57.42 22.73 -29.03
CA CYS A 219 56.31 22.22 -28.24
C CYS A 219 55.37 23.35 -27.81
N GLU A 220 54.09 23.02 -27.64
CA GLU A 220 53.10 23.93 -27.11
C GLU A 220 53.45 24.25 -25.65
N SER A 221 53.65 25.54 -25.36
CA SER A 221 53.85 26.05 -24.03
C SER A 221 53.05 27.33 -23.85
N TYR A 222 52.31 27.42 -22.75
CA TYR A 222 51.52 28.63 -22.42
C TYR A 222 52.37 29.72 -21.73
N THR A 223 53.68 29.56 -21.74
CA THR A 223 54.69 30.54 -21.29
C THR A 223 55.26 31.32 -22.48
N MET A 224 55.82 32.51 -22.23
CA MET A 224 56.49 33.31 -23.28
C MET A 224 57.77 32.68 -23.84
N GLN A 225 58.34 31.66 -23.17
CA GLN A 225 59.52 30.93 -23.62
C GLN A 225 59.14 29.82 -24.59
N LYS A 226 59.94 29.65 -25.65
CA LYS A 226 59.81 28.54 -26.60
C LYS A 226 60.62 27.34 -26.13
N PHE A 227 59.99 26.18 -26.08
CA PHE A 227 60.66 24.94 -25.75
C PHE A 227 60.81 24.06 -26.98
N PHE A 228 62.03 23.61 -27.25
CA PHE A 228 62.34 22.66 -28.31
C PHE A 228 62.74 21.32 -27.70
N HIS A 229 62.16 20.25 -28.22
CA HIS A 229 62.40 18.88 -27.74
C HIS A 229 62.76 17.94 -28.88
N LYS A 230 63.27 16.76 -28.52
CA LYS A 230 63.62 15.72 -29.49
C LYS A 230 62.36 15.15 -30.12
N PRO A 231 62.33 14.83 -31.42
CA PRO A 231 61.14 14.27 -32.07
C PRO A 231 60.50 13.07 -31.35
N LYS A 232 61.32 12.18 -30.76
CA LYS A 232 60.84 11.00 -30.00
C LYS A 232 60.11 11.34 -28.70
N GLU A 233 60.33 12.52 -28.14
CA GLU A 233 59.73 13.01 -26.89
C GLU A 233 58.44 13.79 -27.14
N VAL A 234 58.14 14.12 -28.40
CA VAL A 234 57.00 14.94 -28.80
C VAL A 234 55.87 14.07 -29.35
N GLY A 235 54.63 14.43 -29.03
CA GLY A 235 53.43 13.81 -29.58
C GLY A 235 52.43 14.84 -30.09
N ARG A 236 51.64 14.40 -31.07
CA ARG A 236 50.52 15.15 -31.66
C ARG A 236 49.24 14.93 -30.87
N LEU A 237 48.30 15.87 -30.94
CA LEU A 237 46.98 15.71 -30.34
C LEU A 237 45.92 15.47 -31.41
N ARG A 238 44.91 14.66 -31.08
CA ARG A 238 43.71 14.53 -31.91
C ARG A 238 43.05 15.91 -32.07
N PRO A 239 42.59 16.29 -33.28
CA PRO A 239 42.02 17.62 -33.54
C PRO A 239 40.91 18.02 -32.56
N GLY A 240 39.98 17.11 -32.24
CA GLY A 240 38.90 17.40 -31.29
C GLY A 240 39.36 17.73 -29.86
N PHE A 241 40.58 17.34 -29.47
CA PHE A 241 41.15 17.72 -28.18
C PHE A 241 41.80 19.10 -28.21
N TRP A 242 42.33 19.54 -29.37
CA TRP A 242 42.79 20.92 -29.54
C TRP A 242 41.66 21.93 -29.35
N ASP A 243 40.50 21.67 -29.96
CA ASP A 243 39.29 22.48 -29.80
C ASP A 243 38.84 22.61 -28.33
N LEU A 244 39.09 21.56 -27.54
CA LEU A 244 38.79 21.51 -26.12
C LEU A 244 39.77 22.36 -25.31
N LEU A 245 41.07 22.22 -25.56
CA LEU A 245 42.11 23.01 -24.88
C LEU A 245 42.00 24.50 -25.19
N GLU A 246 41.69 24.86 -26.44
CA GLU A 246 41.51 26.25 -26.83
C GLU A 246 40.31 26.87 -26.10
N LEU A 247 39.20 26.13 -25.99
CA LEU A 247 38.02 26.57 -25.23
C LEU A 247 38.33 26.68 -23.74
N ALA A 248 39.02 25.70 -23.15
CA ALA A 248 39.44 25.72 -21.76
C ALA A 248 40.27 26.97 -21.43
N ARG A 249 41.20 27.32 -22.32
CA ARG A 249 42.02 28.54 -22.21
C ARG A 249 41.18 29.82 -22.30
N LYS A 250 40.24 29.91 -23.25
CA LYS A 250 39.33 31.06 -23.37
C LYS A 250 38.50 31.28 -22.10
N GLN A 251 38.22 30.19 -21.38
CA GLN A 251 37.48 30.20 -20.11
C GLN A 251 38.37 30.32 -18.86
N GLY A 252 39.69 30.47 -19.03
CA GLY A 252 40.63 30.69 -17.92
C GLY A 252 41.06 29.44 -17.15
N VAL A 253 40.88 28.23 -17.70
CA VAL A 253 41.39 26.99 -17.08
C VAL A 253 42.92 26.94 -17.21
N CYS A 254 43.62 26.70 -16.09
CA CYS A 254 45.08 26.54 -16.07
C CYS A 254 45.50 25.25 -16.79
N LEU A 255 46.40 25.37 -17.77
CA LEU A 255 46.91 24.30 -18.63
C LEU A 255 48.43 24.14 -18.53
N ASP A 256 49.06 24.67 -17.47
CA ASP A 256 50.52 24.74 -17.35
C ASP A 256 51.18 23.35 -17.26
N ASN A 257 50.41 22.33 -16.89
CA ASN A 257 50.88 20.96 -16.69
C ASN A 257 50.81 20.07 -17.95
N ILE A 258 50.35 20.56 -19.10
CA ILE A 258 50.18 19.72 -20.31
C ILE A 258 51.47 18.98 -20.70
N SER A 259 52.63 19.60 -20.50
CA SER A 259 53.95 19.05 -20.81
C SER A 259 54.49 18.02 -19.80
N THR A 260 53.78 17.75 -18.70
CA THR A 260 54.28 16.90 -17.59
C THR A 260 53.89 15.41 -17.70
N HIS A 261 53.21 15.01 -18.78
CA HIS A 261 52.58 13.68 -18.89
C HIS A 261 53.42 12.63 -19.67
N GLY A 262 54.74 12.84 -19.78
CA GLY A 262 55.70 11.91 -20.38
C GLY A 262 56.06 12.20 -21.85
N LYS A 263 55.12 12.74 -22.63
CA LYS A 263 55.40 13.34 -23.95
C LYS A 263 55.06 14.82 -23.94
N TYR A 264 55.91 15.62 -24.56
CA TYR A 264 55.64 17.02 -24.84
C TYR A 264 54.67 17.14 -26.02
N ILE A 265 53.81 18.14 -26.00
CA ILE A 265 52.81 18.33 -27.06
C ILE A 265 53.38 19.21 -28.15
N LEU A 266 53.24 18.77 -29.40
CA LEU A 266 53.60 19.55 -30.58
C LEU A 266 52.86 20.89 -30.55
N SER A 267 53.52 21.98 -30.95
CA SER A 267 52.81 23.27 -31.03
C SER A 267 51.62 23.19 -31.99
N SER A 268 50.51 23.81 -31.60
CA SER A 268 49.28 23.91 -32.40
C SER A 268 49.53 24.44 -33.83
N ALA A 269 50.53 25.31 -34.00
CA ALA A 269 50.93 25.83 -35.32
C ALA A 269 51.61 24.80 -36.24
N PHE A 270 52.08 23.68 -35.68
CA PHE A 270 52.71 22.58 -36.42
C PHE A 270 51.76 21.41 -36.68
N ASP A 271 50.74 21.22 -35.83
CA ASP A 271 49.83 20.08 -35.89
C ASP A 271 48.70 20.29 -36.93
N ASP A 272 49.11 20.52 -38.19
CA ASP A 272 48.25 20.74 -39.35
C ASP A 272 48.47 19.63 -40.39
N GLU A 273 47.43 19.31 -41.19
CA GLU A 273 47.52 18.25 -42.20
C GLU A 273 48.60 18.53 -43.26
N ALA A 274 48.84 19.79 -43.62
CA ALA A 274 49.86 20.19 -44.59
C ALA A 274 51.30 19.89 -44.12
N ASN A 275 51.48 19.58 -42.84
CA ASN A 275 52.75 19.29 -42.20
C ASN A 275 52.97 17.78 -41.96
N ASN A 276 51.98 16.93 -42.27
CA ASN A 276 52.02 15.49 -42.00
C ASN A 276 53.24 14.80 -42.62
N ASP A 277 53.68 15.24 -43.80
CA ASP A 277 54.79 14.63 -44.54
C ASP A 277 56.11 14.69 -43.76
N PHE A 278 56.47 15.87 -43.24
CA PHE A 278 57.71 16.00 -42.47
C PHE A 278 57.57 15.51 -41.03
N LEU A 279 56.38 15.58 -40.43
CA LEU A 279 56.13 14.98 -39.12
C LEU A 279 56.25 13.44 -39.18
N GLY A 280 55.78 12.84 -40.28
CA GLY A 280 55.98 11.42 -40.59
C GLY A 280 57.46 11.08 -40.79
N PHE A 281 58.21 11.92 -41.50
CA PHE A 281 59.67 11.77 -41.61
C PHE A 281 60.37 11.85 -40.25
N LEU A 282 59.92 12.70 -39.32
CA LEU A 282 60.47 12.78 -37.96
C LEU A 282 59.82 11.80 -36.97
N LYS A 283 58.98 10.88 -37.45
CA LYS A 283 58.27 9.87 -36.64
C LYS A 283 57.48 10.46 -35.46
N VAL A 284 57.01 11.70 -35.59
CA VAL A 284 56.19 12.38 -34.57
C VAL A 284 54.74 11.94 -34.75
N GLY A 285 54.33 10.95 -33.96
CA GLY A 285 52.97 10.40 -33.96
C GLY A 285 52.04 11.04 -32.92
N TYR A 286 50.79 10.60 -32.89
CA TYR A 286 49.85 10.97 -31.82
C TYR A 286 50.33 10.44 -30.46
N VAL A 287 49.97 11.16 -29.40
CA VAL A 287 50.12 10.65 -28.03
C VAL A 287 49.21 9.43 -27.80
N ASP A 288 49.60 8.58 -26.87
CA ASP A 288 48.79 7.43 -26.46
C ASP A 288 47.54 7.87 -25.68
N GLU A 289 46.56 6.97 -25.57
CA GLU A 289 45.30 7.23 -24.88
C GLU A 289 45.47 7.49 -23.38
N GLU A 290 46.55 6.97 -22.77
CA GLU A 290 46.86 7.17 -21.35
C GLU A 290 47.35 8.60 -21.07
N TRP A 291 48.01 9.24 -22.03
CA TRP A 291 48.38 10.65 -21.97
C TRP A 291 47.14 11.54 -21.77
N TYR A 292 46.07 11.31 -22.52
CA TYR A 292 44.82 12.08 -22.37
C TYR A 292 44.19 11.87 -20.99
N ALA A 293 44.21 10.64 -20.48
CA ALA A 293 43.72 10.37 -19.13
C ALA A 293 44.52 11.14 -18.07
N LYS A 294 45.85 11.16 -18.16
CA LYS A 294 46.71 11.94 -17.26
C LYS A 294 46.42 13.44 -17.37
N CYS A 295 46.27 13.97 -18.58
CA CYS A 295 45.92 15.37 -18.81
C CYS A 295 44.57 15.74 -18.19
N VAL A 296 43.54 14.92 -18.33
CA VAL A 296 42.23 15.15 -17.69
C VAL A 296 42.32 15.07 -16.17
N ARG A 297 43.21 14.22 -15.61
CA ARG A 297 43.45 14.12 -14.17
C ARG A 297 44.15 15.36 -13.60
N SER A 298 45.15 15.88 -14.30
CA SER A 298 45.98 17.01 -13.84
C SER A 298 45.33 18.37 -14.07
N SER A 299 44.40 18.43 -15.02
CA SER A 299 43.78 19.67 -15.47
C SER A 299 42.36 19.77 -14.92
N ASN A 300 41.95 20.97 -14.52
CA ASN A 300 40.61 21.18 -13.99
C ASN A 300 39.55 21.30 -15.11
N LEU A 301 39.57 20.41 -16.10
CA LEU A 301 38.68 20.47 -17.28
C LEU A 301 37.21 20.16 -16.96
N VAL A 302 36.96 19.47 -15.84
CA VAL A 302 35.62 19.03 -15.44
C VAL A 302 34.87 20.12 -14.65
N LEU A 303 35.56 20.80 -13.73
CA LEU A 303 34.96 21.83 -12.84
C LEU A 303 35.47 23.25 -13.10
N GLY A 304 36.57 23.41 -13.83
CA GLY A 304 37.25 24.70 -14.00
C GLY A 304 36.66 25.60 -15.09
N GLY A 305 35.78 25.09 -15.95
CA GLY A 305 35.11 25.86 -17.01
C GLY A 305 33.59 25.73 -16.97
N GLY A 306 32.94 26.28 -18.00
CA GLY A 306 31.50 26.20 -18.22
C GLY A 306 31.01 24.80 -18.63
N GLU A 307 29.68 24.63 -18.69
CA GLU A 307 29.08 23.35 -19.11
C GLU A 307 29.36 23.01 -20.58
N ASP A 308 29.60 24.01 -21.43
CA ASP A 308 29.99 23.82 -22.84
C ASP A 308 31.37 23.16 -22.96
N LEU A 309 32.33 23.55 -22.12
CA LEU A 309 33.64 22.90 -22.04
C LEU A 309 33.50 21.46 -21.54
N TYR A 310 32.74 21.26 -20.48
CA TYR A 310 32.48 19.92 -19.93
C TYR A 310 31.78 19.02 -20.96
N LEU A 311 30.84 19.56 -21.75
CA LEU A 311 30.17 18.83 -22.80
C LEU A 311 31.12 18.40 -23.91
N LYS A 312 32.02 19.29 -24.36
CA LYS A 312 33.07 18.94 -25.33
C LYS A 312 33.98 17.83 -24.80
N LEU A 313 34.31 17.85 -23.50
CA LEU A 313 35.07 16.77 -22.87
C LEU A 313 34.30 15.44 -22.92
N LEU A 314 33.02 15.44 -22.55
CA LEU A 314 32.19 14.22 -22.61
C LEU A 314 32.05 13.69 -24.05
N LEU A 315 31.90 14.58 -25.04
CA LEU A 315 31.86 14.21 -26.46
C LEU A 315 33.16 13.56 -26.92
N PHE A 316 34.31 14.16 -26.59
CA PHE A 316 35.61 13.62 -26.94
C PHE A 316 35.84 12.22 -26.33
N VAL A 317 35.44 12.04 -25.06
CA VAL A 317 35.50 10.75 -24.37
C VAL A 317 34.55 9.73 -25.01
N ALA A 318 33.31 10.12 -25.32
CA ALA A 318 32.32 9.25 -25.95
C ALA A 318 32.74 8.81 -27.35
N GLU A 319 33.31 9.71 -28.16
CA GLU A 319 33.82 9.45 -29.51
C GLU A 319 34.97 8.44 -29.52
N ASN A 320 35.80 8.42 -28.49
CA ASN A 320 37.01 7.60 -28.42
C ASN A 320 36.95 6.54 -27.31
N TRP A 321 35.75 6.19 -26.82
CA TRP A 321 35.59 5.34 -25.64
C TRP A 321 36.18 3.94 -25.79
N SER A 322 36.13 3.35 -26.99
CA SER A 322 36.70 2.02 -27.25
C SER A 322 38.18 1.95 -26.84
N ALA A 323 38.95 3.00 -27.15
CA ALA A 323 40.35 3.10 -26.79
C ALA A 323 40.53 3.49 -25.30
N PHE A 324 39.72 4.43 -24.78
CA PHE A 324 39.78 4.86 -23.38
C PHE A 324 39.30 3.84 -22.34
N SER A 325 38.51 2.83 -22.75
CA SER A 325 38.00 1.81 -21.83
C SER A 325 39.09 0.99 -21.14
N SER A 326 40.30 0.97 -21.71
CA SER A 326 41.48 0.25 -21.19
C SER A 326 42.46 1.14 -20.41
N THR A 327 42.20 2.44 -20.31
CA THR A 327 43.13 3.41 -19.71
C THR A 327 42.73 3.80 -18.29
N SER A 328 43.58 4.57 -17.61
CA SER A 328 43.28 5.06 -16.26
C SER A 328 42.12 6.06 -16.19
N LEU A 329 41.55 6.47 -17.34
CA LEU A 329 40.39 7.37 -17.43
C LEU A 329 39.17 6.83 -16.69
N VAL A 330 38.96 5.51 -16.71
CA VAL A 330 37.82 4.87 -16.06
C VAL A 330 37.83 5.05 -14.53
N ASP A 331 39.02 5.30 -13.97
CA ASP A 331 39.26 5.53 -12.54
C ASP A 331 39.43 7.01 -12.17
N ILE A 332 39.28 7.93 -13.13
CA ILE A 332 39.26 9.38 -12.90
C ILE A 332 37.81 9.82 -12.60
N PRO A 333 37.62 10.72 -11.62
CA PRO A 333 36.30 11.28 -11.33
C PRO A 333 35.88 12.30 -12.40
N VAL A 334 35.35 11.82 -13.53
CA VAL A 334 34.95 12.67 -14.67
C VAL A 334 33.46 13.02 -14.64
N LEU A 335 32.61 12.17 -14.06
CA LEU A 335 31.16 12.34 -14.11
C LEU A 335 30.64 13.19 -12.95
N LYS A 336 30.02 14.32 -13.27
CA LYS A 336 29.30 15.17 -12.31
C LYS A 336 28.02 14.46 -11.81
N TYR A 337 27.70 14.62 -10.54
CA TYR A 337 26.39 14.25 -9.98
C TYR A 337 26.00 15.21 -8.85
N VAL A 338 24.71 15.34 -8.58
CA VAL A 338 24.19 16.16 -7.49
C VAL A 338 24.10 15.31 -6.22
N GLY A 339 24.91 15.68 -5.22
CA GLY A 339 24.97 15.05 -3.91
C GLY A 339 23.99 15.66 -2.90
N ALA A 340 24.27 15.47 -1.61
CA ALA A 340 23.51 16.11 -0.53
C ALA A 340 23.58 17.64 -0.63
N GLN A 341 22.49 18.33 -0.26
CA GLN A 341 22.39 19.79 -0.25
C GLN A 341 22.65 20.45 -1.62
N SER A 342 22.29 19.77 -2.70
CA SER A 342 22.43 20.27 -4.09
C SER A 342 23.87 20.59 -4.52
N GLN A 343 24.88 20.02 -3.83
CA GLN A 343 26.28 20.21 -4.18
C GLN A 343 26.69 19.29 -5.35
N VAL A 344 27.37 19.84 -6.35
CA VAL A 344 27.91 19.07 -7.47
C VAL A 344 29.19 18.36 -7.01
N SER A 345 29.20 17.04 -7.13
CA SER A 345 30.34 16.17 -6.81
C SER A 345 30.74 15.36 -8.05
N LEU A 346 31.94 14.80 -8.02
CA LEU A 346 32.46 13.99 -9.13
C LEU A 346 32.55 12.51 -8.74
N CYS A 347 32.28 11.63 -9.69
CA CYS A 347 32.43 10.19 -9.53
C CYS A 347 33.15 9.56 -10.73
N LYS A 348 33.74 8.40 -10.46
CA LYS A 348 34.47 7.61 -11.45
C LYS A 348 33.49 6.80 -12.30
N VAL A 349 33.83 6.56 -13.56
CA VAL A 349 32.98 5.75 -14.46
C VAL A 349 32.76 4.34 -13.90
N ASN A 350 33.81 3.72 -13.34
CA ASN A 350 33.73 2.40 -12.70
C ASN A 350 32.84 2.35 -11.44
N GLU A 351 32.57 3.49 -10.79
CA GLU A 351 31.73 3.54 -9.59
C GLU A 351 30.23 3.56 -9.90
N VAL A 352 29.83 4.00 -11.11
CA VAL A 352 28.42 4.23 -11.47
C VAL A 352 27.60 2.94 -11.47
N SER A 353 28.20 1.82 -11.85
CA SER A 353 27.49 0.53 -11.85
C SER A 353 27.68 -0.27 -10.56
N ARG A 354 28.73 0.01 -9.80
CA ARG A 354 29.15 -0.82 -8.64
C ARG A 354 28.76 -0.23 -7.29
N LYS A 355 28.77 1.10 -7.16
CA LYS A 355 28.58 1.80 -5.87
C LYS A 355 27.48 2.85 -5.89
N ARG A 356 27.27 3.54 -7.02
CA ARG A 356 26.39 4.72 -7.11
C ARG A 356 25.57 4.71 -8.39
N LYS A 357 24.26 4.54 -8.31
CA LYS A 357 23.42 4.52 -9.52
C LYS A 357 23.16 5.95 -9.99
N ILE A 358 23.65 6.33 -11.17
CA ILE A 358 23.29 7.63 -11.77
C ILE A 358 22.01 7.48 -12.59
N LEU A 359 21.10 8.42 -12.39
CA LEU A 359 19.78 8.49 -13.01
C LEU A 359 19.67 9.76 -13.88
N LEU A 360 18.89 9.65 -14.95
CA LEU A 360 18.60 10.72 -15.90
C LEU A 360 17.09 10.87 -16.04
N SER A 361 16.60 12.11 -16.10
CA SER A 361 15.24 12.36 -16.56
C SER A 361 15.21 12.47 -18.08
N ASN A 362 14.20 11.88 -18.71
CA ASN A 362 13.91 12.06 -20.13
C ASN A 362 13.15 13.38 -20.42
N LEU A 363 12.57 14.01 -19.39
CA LEU A 363 11.70 15.18 -19.52
C LEU A 363 12.32 16.38 -18.83
N VAL A 364 12.59 17.43 -19.62
CA VAL A 364 13.33 18.63 -19.18
C VAL A 364 12.67 19.32 -17.99
N TYR A 365 11.35 19.43 -18.00
CA TYR A 365 10.57 20.11 -16.96
C TYR A 365 10.44 19.31 -15.66
N GLN A 366 10.90 18.05 -15.62
CA GLN A 366 10.93 17.20 -14.43
C GLN A 366 12.33 17.10 -13.80
N ILE A 367 13.36 17.63 -14.46
CA ILE A 367 14.77 17.50 -14.01
C ILE A 367 14.96 18.11 -12.63
N SER A 368 14.63 19.40 -12.47
CA SER A 368 14.77 20.09 -11.18
C SER A 368 13.96 19.40 -10.08
N TRP A 369 12.72 19.00 -10.39
CA TRP A 369 11.86 18.26 -9.47
C TRP A 369 12.53 16.98 -8.94
N LEU A 370 13.07 16.14 -9.83
CA LEU A 370 13.73 14.90 -9.42
C LEU A 370 15.01 15.14 -8.65
N ILE A 371 15.80 16.15 -9.02
CA ILE A 371 17.04 16.51 -8.33
C ILE A 371 16.73 17.00 -6.90
N ASP A 372 15.79 17.94 -6.75
CA ASP A 372 15.44 18.55 -5.47
C ASP A 372 14.88 17.49 -4.50
N TRP A 373 13.97 16.63 -4.98
CA TRP A 373 13.44 15.54 -4.17
C TRP A 373 14.46 14.44 -3.90
N ASN A 374 15.39 14.15 -4.81
CA ASN A 374 16.48 13.22 -4.51
C ASN A 374 17.37 13.73 -3.38
N GLY A 375 17.52 15.05 -3.24
CA GLY A 375 18.13 15.71 -2.07
C GLY A 375 17.52 15.26 -0.74
N GLU A 376 16.21 15.03 -0.71
CA GLU A 376 15.45 14.56 0.45
C GLU A 376 15.51 13.04 0.67
N PHE A 377 16.20 12.29 -0.19
CA PHE A 377 16.40 10.83 -0.07
C PHE A 377 17.88 10.41 -0.12
N VAL A 378 18.81 11.37 -0.13
CA VAL A 378 20.25 11.06 -0.20
C VAL A 378 20.66 10.13 0.94
N GLY A 379 21.37 9.05 0.59
CA GLY A 379 21.86 8.01 1.50
C GLY A 379 21.00 6.74 1.54
N VAL A 380 19.75 6.79 1.09
CA VAL A 380 18.84 5.64 1.11
C VAL A 380 18.96 4.82 -0.17
N SER A 381 18.87 5.49 -1.33
CA SER A 381 18.78 4.84 -2.64
C SER A 381 20.12 4.59 -3.34
N ASN A 382 21.22 5.14 -2.80
CA ASN A 382 22.51 5.30 -3.50
C ASN A 382 22.34 5.80 -4.96
N SER A 383 21.24 6.51 -5.21
CA SER A 383 20.86 7.00 -6.52
C SER A 383 21.08 8.51 -6.59
N TYR A 384 21.67 8.96 -7.68
CA TYR A 384 22.08 10.35 -7.88
C TYR A 384 21.69 10.80 -9.27
N PHE A 385 21.48 12.10 -9.45
CA PHE A 385 21.15 12.69 -10.76
C PHE A 385 22.31 13.51 -11.29
N LEU A 386 22.44 13.64 -12.61
CA LEU A 386 23.33 14.62 -13.22
C LEU A 386 22.85 16.05 -12.89
N PRO A 387 23.75 17.05 -12.82
CA PRO A 387 23.36 18.45 -12.64
C PRO A 387 22.40 18.92 -13.74
N GLU A 388 21.44 19.77 -13.35
CA GLU A 388 20.46 20.32 -14.29
C GLU A 388 21.13 21.12 -15.42
N SER A 389 22.17 21.90 -15.08
CA SER A 389 22.97 22.68 -16.04
C SER A 389 23.55 21.79 -17.14
N THR A 390 24.20 20.70 -16.75
CA THR A 390 24.76 19.69 -17.67
C THR A 390 23.67 19.06 -18.53
N LEU A 391 22.53 18.68 -17.95
CA LEU A 391 21.45 18.02 -18.70
C LEU A 391 20.84 18.93 -19.76
N ARG A 392 20.62 20.20 -19.43
CA ARG A 392 20.10 21.20 -20.38
C ARG A 392 21.06 21.38 -21.56
N GLU A 393 22.36 21.43 -21.29
CA GLU A 393 23.40 21.56 -22.32
C GLU A 393 23.51 20.32 -23.21
N ILE A 394 23.40 19.11 -22.64
CA ILE A 394 23.35 17.88 -23.44
C ILE A 394 22.12 17.89 -24.36
N LEU A 395 20.96 18.32 -23.86
CA LEU A 395 19.71 18.30 -24.62
C LEU A 395 19.69 19.29 -25.80
N SER A 396 20.36 20.44 -25.67
CA SER A 396 20.48 21.47 -26.71
C SER A 396 21.53 21.12 -27.78
N HIS A 397 22.44 20.19 -27.51
CA HIS A 397 23.56 19.89 -28.40
C HIS A 397 23.19 18.95 -29.58
N SER A 398 23.76 19.22 -30.76
CA SER A 398 23.48 18.46 -31.99
C SER A 398 23.89 16.97 -31.90
N LYS A 399 25.05 16.69 -31.30
CA LYS A 399 25.60 15.33 -31.10
C LYS A 399 25.10 14.60 -29.84
N ARG A 400 24.00 15.03 -29.21
CA ARG A 400 23.53 14.48 -27.92
C ARG A 400 23.34 12.96 -27.89
N GLN A 401 22.92 12.36 -29.01
CA GLN A 401 22.67 10.92 -29.08
C GLN A 401 23.94 10.12 -28.79
N MET A 402 25.11 10.63 -29.19
CA MET A 402 26.39 9.98 -28.97
C MET A 402 26.75 9.93 -27.48
N ILE A 403 26.51 11.02 -26.77
CA ILE A 403 26.71 11.11 -25.32
C ILE A 403 25.73 10.18 -24.61
N TRP A 404 24.46 10.16 -25.03
CA TRP A 404 23.45 9.27 -24.45
C TRP A 404 23.78 7.80 -24.64
N ASP A 405 24.19 7.42 -25.84
CA ASP A 405 24.60 6.05 -26.14
C ASP A 405 25.79 5.63 -25.27
N TRP A 406 26.77 6.52 -25.06
CA TRP A 406 27.88 6.26 -24.16
C TRP A 406 27.43 6.13 -22.70
N LEU A 407 26.67 7.10 -22.18
CA LEU A 407 26.19 7.08 -20.79
C LEU A 407 25.32 5.85 -20.49
N VAL A 408 24.41 5.48 -21.38
CA VAL A 408 23.49 4.36 -21.16
C VAL A 408 24.16 3.01 -21.42
N LYS A 409 24.82 2.84 -22.57
CA LYS A 409 25.35 1.52 -22.99
C LYS A 409 26.66 1.18 -22.27
N GLN A 410 27.53 2.17 -22.04
CA GLN A 410 28.86 1.95 -21.48
C GLN A 410 28.92 2.24 -19.98
N VAL A 411 28.45 3.41 -19.56
CA VAL A 411 28.49 3.84 -18.14
C VAL A 411 27.35 3.21 -17.31
N LYS A 412 26.31 2.68 -17.97
CA LYS A 412 25.11 2.07 -17.37
C LYS A 412 24.21 3.04 -16.60
N VAL A 413 24.16 4.30 -17.04
CA VAL A 413 23.22 5.30 -16.52
C VAL A 413 21.80 4.96 -16.99
N SER A 414 20.81 5.12 -16.09
CA SER A 414 19.41 4.76 -16.39
C SER A 414 18.52 5.98 -16.57
N PHE A 415 17.64 5.98 -17.58
CA PHE A 415 16.55 6.94 -17.69
C PHE A 415 15.40 6.57 -16.76
N VAL A 416 14.83 7.55 -16.06
CA VAL A 416 13.84 7.39 -15.01
C VAL A 416 12.84 8.54 -15.09
N SER A 417 11.55 8.21 -15.17
CA SER A 417 10.45 9.16 -14.97
C SER A 417 10.16 9.39 -13.48
N VAL A 418 9.35 10.40 -13.14
CA VAL A 418 8.90 10.59 -11.74
C VAL A 418 8.20 9.34 -11.20
N ASN A 419 7.47 8.60 -12.03
CA ASN A 419 6.82 7.34 -11.64
C ASN A 419 7.85 6.22 -11.38
N ASP A 420 8.81 6.03 -12.28
CA ASP A 420 9.87 5.02 -12.10
C ASP A 420 10.67 5.30 -10.82
N TYR A 421 10.95 6.57 -10.54
CA TYR A 421 11.63 6.99 -9.31
C TYR A 421 10.76 6.72 -8.08
N ALA A 422 9.47 7.02 -8.14
CA ALA A 422 8.51 6.73 -7.05
C ALA A 422 8.46 5.23 -6.71
N LEU A 423 8.40 4.36 -7.73
CA LEU A 423 8.38 2.90 -7.58
C LEU A 423 9.73 2.33 -7.13
N HIS A 424 10.83 3.00 -7.46
CA HIS A 424 12.15 2.65 -6.95
C HIS A 424 12.27 2.98 -5.47
N LEU A 425 11.87 4.19 -5.06
CA LEU A 425 11.91 4.61 -3.66
C LEU A 425 11.06 3.72 -2.76
N SER A 426 9.85 3.32 -3.18
CA SER A 426 8.99 2.45 -2.35
C SER A 426 9.65 1.12 -1.97
N LYS A 427 10.62 0.64 -2.77
CA LYS A 427 11.37 -0.60 -2.51
C LYS A 427 12.59 -0.42 -1.61
N VAL A 428 13.16 0.79 -1.56
CA VAL A 428 14.48 1.04 -0.93
C VAL A 428 14.38 1.79 0.40
N LEU A 429 13.24 2.44 0.70
CA LEU A 429 13.04 3.26 1.91
C LEU A 429 13.25 2.52 3.24
N GLY A 430 13.22 1.19 3.26
CA GLY A 430 13.50 0.39 4.45
C GLY A 430 12.61 0.77 5.64
N ASN A 431 13.22 0.98 6.81
CA ASN A 431 12.54 1.34 8.06
C ASN A 431 12.76 2.80 8.50
N ASP A 432 13.19 3.69 7.60
CA ASP A 432 13.42 5.10 7.96
C ASP A 432 12.09 5.88 8.02
N ARG A 433 11.59 6.08 9.24
CA ARG A 433 10.35 6.83 9.53
C ARG A 433 10.30 8.19 8.85
N LYS A 434 11.38 8.98 8.91
CA LYS A 434 11.39 10.34 8.36
C LYS A 434 11.25 10.28 6.85
N ARG A 435 12.01 9.42 6.19
CA ARG A 435 12.01 9.28 4.73
C ARG A 435 10.68 8.73 4.20
N ILE A 436 10.00 7.86 4.96
CA ILE A 436 8.66 7.37 4.58
C ILE A 436 7.62 8.49 4.60
N VAL A 437 7.64 9.36 5.62
CA VAL A 437 6.76 10.53 5.65
C VAL A 437 7.10 11.48 4.49
N THR A 438 8.39 11.76 4.26
CA THR A 438 8.86 12.54 3.10
C THR A 438 8.39 11.95 1.77
N TYR A 439 8.38 10.62 1.62
CA TYR A 439 7.88 9.95 0.42
C TYR A 439 6.37 10.15 0.20
N ALA A 440 5.56 10.18 1.27
CA ALA A 440 4.15 10.54 1.16
C ALA A 440 3.98 11.99 0.65
N HIS A 441 4.82 12.92 1.12
CA HIS A 441 4.84 14.29 0.59
C HIS A 441 5.29 14.34 -0.87
N PHE A 442 6.29 13.54 -1.26
CA PHE A 442 6.74 13.44 -2.66
C PHE A 442 5.60 13.01 -3.59
N LEU A 443 4.83 11.98 -3.23
CA LEU A 443 3.68 11.55 -4.02
C LEU A 443 2.58 12.61 -4.07
N TYR A 444 2.27 13.24 -2.93
CA TYR A 444 1.26 14.31 -2.85
C TYR A 444 1.60 15.48 -3.78
N HIS A 445 2.82 16.01 -3.69
CA HIS A 445 3.21 17.16 -4.50
C HIS A 445 3.40 16.79 -5.97
N SER A 446 3.94 15.60 -6.27
CA SER A 446 4.08 15.13 -7.64
C SER A 446 2.72 14.96 -8.32
N PHE A 447 1.69 14.53 -7.58
CA PHE A 447 0.31 14.52 -8.05
C PHE A 447 -0.25 15.93 -8.26
N GLY A 448 -0.06 16.83 -7.27
CA GLY A 448 -0.55 18.20 -7.34
C GLY A 448 0.05 19.01 -8.50
N LYS A 449 1.31 18.74 -8.86
CA LYS A 449 2.01 19.34 -10.00
C LYS A 449 1.74 18.64 -11.34
N LYS A 450 0.92 17.57 -11.35
CA LYS A 450 0.60 16.73 -12.53
C LYS A 450 1.81 16.02 -13.14
N TYR A 451 2.84 15.75 -12.34
CA TYR A 451 3.95 14.88 -12.75
C TYR A 451 3.61 13.39 -12.61
N LEU A 452 2.66 13.06 -11.73
CA LEU A 452 2.05 11.73 -11.63
C LEU A 452 0.56 11.81 -11.93
N SER A 453 0.06 10.85 -12.69
CA SER A 453 -1.36 10.59 -12.89
C SER A 453 -1.99 9.92 -11.66
N ALA A 454 -3.33 9.97 -11.56
CA ALA A 454 -4.04 9.31 -10.46
C ALA A 454 -3.79 7.79 -10.41
N THR A 455 -3.59 7.14 -11.57
CA THR A 455 -3.28 5.72 -11.66
C THR A 455 -1.89 5.39 -11.12
N GLU A 456 -0.87 6.18 -11.49
CA GLU A 456 0.51 6.01 -11.03
C GLU A 456 0.63 6.25 -9.52
N VAL A 457 -0.04 7.30 -9.01
CA VAL A 457 -0.09 7.57 -7.57
C VAL A 457 -0.75 6.43 -6.81
N ASN A 458 -1.85 5.88 -7.32
CA ASN A 458 -2.53 4.76 -6.67
C ASN A 458 -1.67 3.49 -6.65
N GLU A 459 -0.87 3.25 -7.68
CA GLU A 459 0.08 2.14 -7.72
C GLU A 459 1.22 2.32 -6.72
N ALA A 460 1.86 3.49 -6.72
CA ALA A 460 2.90 3.84 -5.75
C ALA A 460 2.37 3.79 -4.31
N ALA A 461 1.17 4.36 -4.06
CA ALA A 461 0.51 4.38 -2.76
C ALA A 461 0.14 2.99 -2.22
N LYS A 462 -0.12 2.00 -3.09
CA LYS A 462 -0.34 0.60 -2.66
C LYS A 462 0.93 -0.03 -2.10
N SER A 463 2.08 0.25 -2.71
CA SER A 463 3.38 -0.29 -2.28
C SER A 463 4.09 0.57 -1.22
N MET A 464 3.61 1.79 -0.98
CA MET A 464 4.16 2.73 -0.02
C MET A 464 4.14 2.17 1.42
N PRO A 465 5.27 2.07 2.14
CA PRO A 465 5.29 1.81 3.58
C PRO A 465 4.59 2.93 4.36
N LEU A 466 3.99 2.61 5.52
CA LEU A 466 3.36 3.62 6.40
C LEU A 466 4.00 3.60 7.78
N VAL A 467 4.08 4.76 8.41
CA VAL A 467 4.51 4.90 9.81
C VAL A 467 3.27 4.93 10.70
N ASP A 468 3.20 4.04 11.68
CA ASP A 468 2.12 4.04 12.66
C ASP A 468 2.33 5.10 13.78
N ASN A 469 1.34 5.27 14.65
CA ASN A 469 1.41 6.18 15.81
C ASN A 469 2.60 5.90 16.75
N TYR A 470 3.06 4.65 16.80
CA TYR A 470 4.18 4.21 17.66
C TYR A 470 5.54 4.37 16.97
N GLY A 471 5.56 4.88 15.73
CA GLY A 471 6.77 5.05 14.93
C GLY A 471 7.25 3.77 14.25
N GLN A 472 6.43 2.71 14.21
CA GLN A 472 6.75 1.46 13.50
C GLN A 472 6.40 1.57 12.02
N VAL A 473 7.23 0.97 11.17
CA VAL A 473 7.03 0.93 9.73
C VAL A 473 6.23 -0.32 9.36
N ILE A 474 5.05 -0.10 8.76
CA ILE A 474 4.14 -1.15 8.32
C ILE A 474 4.06 -1.15 6.79
N ILE A 475 4.52 -2.25 6.20
CA ILE A 475 4.50 -2.46 4.75
C ILE A 475 3.18 -3.13 4.34
N ASN A 476 2.82 -4.22 5.01
CA ASN A 476 1.59 -4.97 4.72
C ASN A 476 0.44 -4.49 5.60
N ARG A 477 -0.64 -4.02 4.98
CA ARG A 477 -1.79 -3.43 5.66
C ARG A 477 -3.09 -3.87 5.00
N GLN A 478 -4.10 -4.15 5.81
CA GLN A 478 -5.44 -4.39 5.27
C GLN A 478 -6.21 -3.08 5.12
N ARG A 479 -6.12 -2.22 6.14
CA ARG A 479 -6.81 -0.92 6.19
C ARG A 479 -6.00 0.11 6.95
N VAL A 480 -6.30 1.38 6.71
CA VAL A 480 -5.60 2.52 7.29
C VAL A 480 -6.59 3.41 8.03
N VAL A 481 -6.24 3.76 9.26
CA VAL A 481 -7.00 4.66 10.12
C VAL A 481 -6.25 5.98 10.19
N VAL A 482 -6.99 7.09 10.10
CA VAL A 482 -6.40 8.42 10.27
C VAL A 482 -5.77 8.59 11.66
N PRO A 483 -4.79 9.49 11.83
CA PRO A 483 -4.14 9.70 13.12
C PRO A 483 -5.14 10.04 14.23
N ALA A 484 -4.83 9.63 15.46
CA ALA A 484 -5.68 9.86 16.62
C ALA A 484 -6.05 11.34 16.82
N ASN A 485 -5.06 12.22 16.72
CA ASN A 485 -5.23 13.65 16.95
C ASN A 485 -6.19 14.29 15.94
N GLY A 486 -7.28 14.87 16.46
CA GLY A 486 -8.32 15.51 15.65
C GLY A 486 -9.25 14.56 14.88
N SER A 487 -9.15 13.25 15.10
CA SER A 487 -10.04 12.27 14.46
C SER A 487 -11.36 12.07 15.21
N ARG A 488 -12.41 11.74 14.44
CA ARG A 488 -13.73 11.43 14.99
C ARG A 488 -13.78 10.08 15.69
N TRP A 489 -13.00 9.11 15.18
CA TRP A 489 -12.93 7.78 15.80
C TRP A 489 -12.34 7.84 17.23
N MET A 490 -11.30 8.65 17.48
CA MET A 490 -10.76 8.82 18.84
C MET A 490 -11.74 9.51 19.77
N GLN A 491 -12.42 10.56 19.29
CA GLN A 491 -13.44 11.26 20.06
C GLN A 491 -14.56 10.31 20.53
N LEU A 492 -14.92 9.33 19.70
CA LEU A 492 -16.00 8.39 19.98
C LEU A 492 -15.54 7.15 20.79
N VAL A 493 -14.42 6.55 20.41
CA VAL A 493 -13.98 5.23 20.90
C VAL A 493 -12.95 5.36 22.03
N GLY A 494 -12.18 6.45 22.07
CA GLY A 494 -11.17 6.76 23.09
C GLY A 494 -9.84 6.05 22.90
N SER A 495 -9.83 4.76 22.56
CA SER A 495 -8.62 3.95 22.36
C SER A 495 -8.73 3.11 21.11
N ASN A 496 -7.65 2.89 20.35
CA ASN A 496 -7.67 2.15 19.09
C ASN A 496 -8.05 0.65 19.23
N PRO A 497 -9.27 0.22 18.84
CA PRO A 497 -9.72 -1.16 18.91
C PRO A 497 -9.33 -2.02 17.68
N TRP A 498 -8.68 -1.42 16.67
CA TRP A 498 -8.36 -2.09 15.39
C TRP A 498 -6.93 -2.64 15.30
N ARG A 499 -6.07 -2.34 16.28
CA ARG A 499 -4.64 -2.70 16.28
C ARG A 499 -4.38 -4.18 16.00
N ASP A 500 -5.11 -5.07 16.69
CA ASP A 500 -4.92 -6.53 16.59
C ASP A 500 -5.53 -7.15 15.32
N LYS A 501 -6.02 -6.32 14.37
CA LYS A 501 -6.75 -6.78 13.17
C LYS A 501 -6.11 -6.34 11.85
N GLY A 502 -4.82 -5.98 11.86
CA GLY A 502 -4.08 -5.59 10.65
C GLY A 502 -4.45 -4.21 10.12
N TYR A 503 -5.02 -3.35 10.97
CA TYR A 503 -5.24 -1.93 10.66
C TYR A 503 -4.03 -1.12 11.12
N VAL A 504 -3.65 -0.13 10.32
CA VAL A 504 -2.56 0.79 10.65
C VAL A 504 -3.15 2.14 11.03
N GLU A 505 -2.94 2.56 12.27
CA GLU A 505 -3.20 3.95 12.68
C GLU A 505 -2.02 4.82 12.30
N LEU A 506 -2.24 5.75 11.36
CA LEU A 506 -1.21 6.67 10.89
C LEU A 506 -0.63 7.50 12.05
N GLY A 507 0.68 7.71 12.02
CA GLY A 507 1.34 8.61 12.98
C GLY A 507 0.95 10.08 12.81
N GLU A 508 1.16 10.87 13.87
CA GLU A 508 0.84 12.30 13.86
C GLU A 508 1.69 13.10 12.87
N ASP A 509 2.84 12.57 12.45
CA ASP A 509 3.72 13.19 11.44
C ASP A 509 2.99 13.50 10.13
N TYR A 510 1.92 12.76 9.79
CA TYR A 510 1.12 12.98 8.59
C TYR A 510 0.12 14.15 8.72
N LEU A 511 -0.04 14.73 9.92
CA LEU A 511 -0.89 15.90 10.16
C LEU A 511 -0.13 17.21 10.05
N PHE A 512 1.14 17.21 10.44
CA PHE A 512 1.94 18.42 10.52
C PHE A 512 2.25 19.00 9.14
N SER A 513 2.55 20.31 9.12
CA SER A 513 3.11 20.94 7.94
C SER A 513 4.52 20.39 7.67
N GLY A 514 4.89 20.33 6.40
CA GLY A 514 6.18 19.82 5.96
C GLY A 514 6.76 20.71 4.88
N ASN A 515 8.04 21.05 4.99
CA ASN A 515 8.81 21.71 3.95
C ASN A 515 9.89 20.74 3.47
N TYR A 516 9.76 20.28 2.24
CA TYR A 516 10.66 19.31 1.60
C TYR A 516 10.91 19.77 0.17
N ALA A 517 12.16 19.70 -0.30
CA ALA A 517 12.52 20.09 -1.67
C ALA A 517 12.01 21.49 -2.07
N GLY A 518 11.97 22.43 -1.12
CA GLY A 518 11.48 23.80 -1.32
C GLY A 518 9.97 23.97 -1.46
N VAL A 519 9.17 22.91 -1.31
CA VAL A 519 7.70 22.97 -1.34
C VAL A 519 7.08 22.75 0.04
N VAL A 520 6.07 23.57 0.35
CA VAL A 520 5.38 23.56 1.65
C VAL A 520 4.04 22.83 1.52
N THR A 521 3.81 21.92 2.46
CA THR A 521 2.50 21.27 2.70
C THR A 521 1.88 21.91 3.92
N ARG A 522 0.63 22.37 3.83
CA ARG A 522 -0.07 22.91 5.01
C ARG A 522 -0.55 21.80 5.92
N GLU A 523 -0.80 22.14 7.18
CA GLU A 523 -1.35 21.22 8.17
C GLU A 523 -2.65 20.57 7.65
N LYS A 524 -2.80 19.27 7.84
CA LYS A 524 -3.98 18.47 7.40
C LYS A 524 -4.25 18.44 5.88
N GLU A 525 -3.35 18.92 5.03
CA GLU A 525 -3.51 18.72 3.57
C GLU A 525 -3.09 17.32 3.15
N LEU A 526 -1.98 16.81 3.69
CA LEU A 526 -1.48 15.48 3.37
C LEU A 526 -2.51 14.39 3.73
N ILE A 527 -3.22 14.54 4.86
CA ILE A 527 -4.23 13.54 5.25
C ILE A 527 -5.39 13.46 4.25
N LYS A 528 -5.75 14.55 3.56
CA LYS A 528 -6.78 14.51 2.49
C LYS A 528 -6.31 13.65 1.33
N PHE A 529 -5.03 13.78 0.96
CA PHE A 529 -4.41 12.94 -0.06
C PHE A 529 -4.37 11.45 0.36
N LEU A 530 -3.99 11.16 1.60
CA LEU A 530 -3.97 9.80 2.14
C LEU A 530 -5.37 9.16 2.20
N LYS A 531 -6.41 9.96 2.47
CA LYS A 531 -7.81 9.49 2.39
C LYS A 531 -8.17 9.02 0.97
N SER A 532 -7.77 9.79 -0.05
CA SER A 532 -8.11 9.52 -1.44
C SER A 532 -7.29 8.37 -2.07
N HIS A 533 -5.98 8.29 -1.80
CA HIS A 533 -5.06 7.38 -2.50
C HIS A 533 -4.58 6.19 -1.66
N VAL A 534 -4.53 6.33 -0.34
CA VAL A 534 -4.09 5.27 0.60
C VAL A 534 -5.29 4.62 1.32
N SER A 535 -6.51 5.08 1.03
CA SER A 535 -7.75 4.62 1.68
C SER A 535 -7.77 4.80 3.20
N ALA A 536 -7.05 5.81 3.70
CA ALA A 536 -7.13 6.20 5.12
C ALA A 536 -8.57 6.63 5.44
N SER A 537 -9.16 6.08 6.50
CA SER A 537 -10.56 6.30 6.84
C SER A 537 -10.74 6.75 8.28
N ASP A 538 -11.80 7.51 8.53
CA ASP A 538 -12.26 7.94 9.86
C ASP A 538 -13.73 7.52 10.03
N VAL A 539 -14.26 7.56 11.25
CA VAL A 539 -15.70 7.41 11.51
C VAL A 539 -16.45 8.60 10.87
N PRO A 540 -17.51 8.39 10.07
CA PRO A 540 -18.33 7.16 9.95
C PRO A 540 -17.96 6.22 8.79
N ASP A 541 -16.94 6.51 8.00
CA ASP A 541 -16.57 5.71 6.82
C ASP A 541 -15.73 4.47 7.14
N LEU A 542 -15.03 4.50 8.27
CA LEU A 542 -14.25 3.40 8.79
C LEU A 542 -15.15 2.24 9.24
N PRO A 543 -14.92 0.99 8.82
CA PRO A 543 -15.71 -0.14 9.31
C PRO A 543 -15.50 -0.40 10.81
N PRO A 544 -16.57 -0.68 11.57
CA PRO A 544 -16.48 -0.95 13.00
C PRO A 544 -15.67 -2.22 13.29
N PRO A 545 -14.93 -2.23 14.41
CA PRO A 545 -14.16 -3.38 14.83
C PRO A 545 -15.11 -4.45 15.39
N ASN A 546 -14.85 -5.73 15.14
CA ASN A 546 -15.53 -6.80 15.91
C ASN A 546 -14.98 -6.91 17.36
N ALA A 547 -15.11 -5.85 18.16
CA ALA A 547 -14.56 -5.73 19.51
C ALA A 547 -15.55 -4.97 20.43
N ARG A 548 -15.33 -5.05 21.75
CA ARG A 548 -16.07 -4.22 22.72
C ARG A 548 -15.43 -2.84 22.78
N ILE A 549 -16.26 -1.80 22.80
CA ILE A 549 -15.82 -0.41 22.92
C ILE A 549 -16.20 0.11 24.32
N PRO A 550 -15.23 0.35 25.22
CA PRO A 550 -15.52 0.74 26.60
C PRO A 550 -16.32 2.03 26.73
N SER A 551 -16.07 3.02 25.86
CA SER A 551 -16.75 4.33 25.89
C SER A 551 -18.27 4.24 25.76
N PHE A 552 -18.81 3.16 25.18
CA PHE A 552 -20.24 2.95 25.04
C PHE A 552 -20.92 2.45 26.33
N SER A 553 -20.12 2.14 27.36
CA SER A 553 -20.63 1.69 28.67
C SER A 553 -21.12 2.86 29.54
N SER A 554 -20.78 4.09 29.16
CA SER A 554 -21.10 5.34 29.85
C SER A 554 -21.78 6.33 28.92
N LEU A 555 -22.44 7.33 29.50
CA LEU A 555 -23.11 8.41 28.77
C LEU A 555 -22.18 9.07 27.74
N LEU A 556 -22.58 9.08 26.47
CA LEU A 556 -21.89 9.82 25.41
C LEU A 556 -22.38 11.28 25.36
N THR A 557 -21.50 12.18 24.90
CA THR A 557 -21.90 13.55 24.53
C THR A 557 -22.94 13.51 23.40
N LYS A 558 -23.66 14.62 23.22
CA LYS A 558 -24.65 14.74 22.14
C LYS A 558 -24.00 14.45 20.78
N GLU A 559 -22.85 15.05 20.52
CA GLU A 559 -22.11 14.94 19.27
C GLU A 559 -21.65 13.49 19.02
N ASN A 560 -21.10 12.83 20.04
CA ASN A 560 -20.62 11.45 19.92
C ASN A 560 -21.76 10.45 19.73
N ALA A 561 -22.90 10.65 20.41
CA ALA A 561 -24.08 9.80 20.22
C ALA A 561 -24.64 9.93 18.79
N LEU A 562 -24.70 11.15 18.25
CA LEU A 562 -25.12 11.37 16.86
C LEU A 562 -24.11 10.81 15.85
N LEU A 563 -22.81 10.93 16.12
CA LEU A 563 -21.75 10.34 15.30
C LEU A 563 -21.82 8.81 15.29
N LEU A 564 -22.13 8.16 16.43
CA LEU A 564 -22.37 6.72 16.49
C LEU A 564 -23.57 6.30 15.62
N LEU A 565 -24.67 7.06 15.67
CA LEU A 565 -25.84 6.79 14.83
C LEU A 565 -25.54 7.04 13.33
N GLU A 566 -24.75 8.07 13.02
CA GLU A 566 -24.26 8.33 11.66
C GLU A 566 -23.36 7.19 11.16
N TRP A 567 -22.52 6.63 12.03
CA TRP A 567 -21.70 5.46 11.71
C TRP A 567 -22.55 4.24 11.35
N ILE A 568 -23.59 3.98 12.15
CA ILE A 568 -24.55 2.89 11.92
C ILE A 568 -25.31 3.09 10.61
N ARG A 569 -25.76 4.32 10.34
CA ARG A 569 -26.39 4.70 9.08
C ARG A 569 -25.50 4.43 7.88
N ASN A 570 -24.23 4.83 7.95
CA ASN A 570 -23.31 4.66 6.84
C ASN A 570 -23.03 3.18 6.55
N MET A 571 -22.91 2.36 7.58
CA MET A 571 -22.80 0.91 7.45
C MET A 571 -24.02 0.30 6.75
N LYS A 572 -25.24 0.73 7.12
CA LYS A 572 -26.48 0.29 6.46
C LYS A 572 -26.53 0.72 4.99
N ARG A 573 -26.15 1.96 4.67
CA ARG A 573 -26.09 2.47 3.29
C ARG A 573 -25.12 1.68 2.42
N LYS A 574 -23.97 1.29 2.98
CA LYS A 574 -22.96 0.46 2.30
C LYS A 574 -23.32 -1.04 2.28
N GLN A 575 -24.47 -1.43 2.84
CA GLN A 575 -24.92 -2.83 2.99
C GLN A 575 -23.88 -3.74 3.68
N LEU A 576 -23.06 -3.16 4.56
CA LEU A 576 -22.02 -3.89 5.29
C LEU A 576 -22.65 -4.57 6.52
N LYS A 577 -22.38 -5.87 6.70
CA LYS A 577 -22.80 -6.61 7.90
C LYS A 577 -22.12 -6.02 9.13
N MET A 578 -22.91 -5.69 10.15
CA MET A 578 -22.37 -5.21 11.42
C MET A 578 -21.73 -6.36 12.21
N PRO A 579 -20.52 -6.15 12.76
CA PRO A 579 -19.90 -7.13 13.63
C PRO A 579 -20.73 -7.35 14.91
N ASP A 580 -20.91 -8.63 15.30
CA ASP A 580 -21.79 -9.00 16.42
C ASP A 580 -21.34 -8.39 17.75
N LYS A 581 -20.03 -8.37 18.03
CA LYS A 581 -19.51 -7.80 19.30
C LYS A 581 -19.73 -6.29 19.37
N PHE A 582 -19.58 -5.59 18.25
CA PHE A 582 -19.84 -4.15 18.14
C PHE A 582 -21.33 -3.85 18.34
N LEU A 583 -22.21 -4.55 17.61
CA LEU A 583 -23.64 -4.33 17.72
C LEU A 583 -24.15 -4.64 19.13
N ASN A 584 -23.66 -5.71 19.74
CA ASN A 584 -24.01 -6.06 21.12
C ASN A 584 -23.53 -5.03 22.14
N CYS A 585 -22.31 -4.45 21.99
CA CYS A 585 -21.86 -3.39 22.90
C CYS A 585 -22.65 -2.10 22.72
N VAL A 586 -23.06 -1.75 21.50
CA VAL A 586 -23.95 -0.61 21.27
C VAL A 586 -25.34 -0.86 21.85
N LYS A 587 -25.91 -2.06 21.67
CA LYS A 587 -27.25 -2.43 22.18
C LYS A 587 -27.35 -2.43 23.71
N LYS A 588 -26.31 -2.94 24.38
CA LYS A 588 -26.28 -3.14 25.84
C LYS A 588 -25.54 -2.04 26.60
N GLY A 589 -24.78 -1.20 25.91
CA GLY A 589 -24.01 -0.11 26.51
C GLY A 589 -24.90 1.05 26.97
N SER A 590 -24.63 1.61 28.14
CA SER A 590 -25.44 2.69 28.74
C SER A 590 -25.04 4.08 28.23
N TRP A 591 -24.90 4.22 26.91
CA TRP A 591 -24.47 5.49 26.30
C TRP A 591 -25.60 6.46 25.99
N LEU A 592 -26.83 5.96 25.91
CA LEU A 592 -28.00 6.75 25.52
C LEU A 592 -28.57 7.50 26.72
N ARG A 593 -28.69 8.82 26.60
CA ARG A 593 -29.35 9.67 27.59
C ARG A 593 -30.86 9.50 27.52
N VAL A 594 -31.45 9.26 28.66
CA VAL A 594 -32.88 9.04 28.80
C VAL A 594 -33.45 9.83 29.97
N LEU A 595 -34.74 10.14 29.88
CA LEU A 595 -35.56 10.71 30.93
C LEU A 595 -36.30 9.57 31.63
N LEU A 596 -36.14 9.46 32.95
CA LEU A 596 -36.92 8.60 33.84
C LEU A 596 -37.77 9.52 34.72
N GLY A 597 -39.03 9.74 34.31
CA GLY A 597 -39.87 10.77 34.90
C GLY A 597 -39.25 12.16 34.73
N ASN A 598 -38.91 12.80 35.86
CA ASN A 598 -38.25 14.12 35.88
C ASN A 598 -36.72 14.03 36.05
N SER A 599 -36.16 12.81 36.13
CA SER A 599 -34.72 12.59 36.32
C SER A 599 -34.03 12.21 35.01
N VAL A 600 -32.77 12.62 34.88
CA VAL A 600 -31.92 12.26 33.73
C VAL A 600 -31.06 11.07 34.12
N SER A 601 -30.99 10.06 33.26
CA SER A 601 -30.12 8.91 33.43
C SER A 601 -29.52 8.47 32.10
N CYS A 602 -28.64 7.47 32.15
CA CYS A 602 -28.11 6.80 30.99
C CYS A 602 -28.51 5.33 31.02
N LYS A 603 -29.06 4.83 29.91
CA LYS A 603 -29.57 3.46 29.82
C LYS A 603 -29.16 2.81 28.50
N PRO A 604 -29.12 1.47 28.46
CA PRO A 604 -28.95 0.75 27.22
C PRO A 604 -30.04 1.11 26.20
N PRO A 605 -29.70 1.28 24.92
CA PRO A 605 -30.69 1.41 23.86
C PRO A 605 -31.75 0.30 23.89
N SER A 606 -31.33 -0.96 24.11
CA SER A 606 -32.22 -2.11 24.28
C SER A 606 -33.21 -2.05 25.45
N GLN A 607 -33.06 -1.07 26.34
CA GLN A 607 -33.96 -0.81 27.46
C GLN A 607 -34.67 0.54 27.33
N SER A 608 -34.42 1.30 26.27
CA SER A 608 -34.89 2.68 26.09
C SER A 608 -36.01 2.78 25.06
N PHE A 609 -36.83 3.82 25.16
CA PHE A 609 -38.00 4.03 24.31
C PHE A 609 -37.96 5.34 23.54
N LEU A 610 -38.36 5.28 22.26
CA LEU A 610 -38.58 6.47 21.45
C LEU A 610 -40.08 6.71 21.27
N LEU A 611 -40.57 7.86 21.75
CA LEU A 611 -41.95 8.32 21.54
C LEU A 611 -42.21 8.56 20.05
N THR A 612 -42.98 7.69 19.39
CA THR A 612 -43.29 7.77 17.95
C THR A 612 -44.78 7.83 17.63
N ASN A 613 -45.67 7.37 18.51
CA ASN A 613 -47.12 7.26 18.26
C ASN A 613 -47.94 7.71 19.48
N SER A 614 -49.16 8.22 19.26
CA SER A 614 -50.10 8.68 20.29
C SER A 614 -50.52 7.56 21.25
N ALA A 615 -50.75 6.34 20.75
CA ALA A 615 -51.05 5.18 21.58
C ALA A 615 -49.91 4.83 22.55
N CYS A 616 -48.67 4.86 22.06
CA CYS A 616 -47.47 4.64 22.87
C CYS A 616 -47.27 5.77 23.89
N SER A 617 -47.57 7.03 23.52
CA SER A 617 -47.53 8.16 24.45
C SER A 617 -48.48 7.97 25.64
N SER A 618 -49.73 7.55 25.38
CA SER A 618 -50.70 7.30 26.46
C SER A 618 -50.31 6.10 27.33
N LEU A 619 -49.69 5.07 26.74
CA LEU A 619 -49.15 3.93 27.46
C LEU A 619 -48.01 4.34 28.39
N LEU A 620 -47.08 5.16 27.91
CA LEU A 620 -45.89 5.55 28.66
C LEU A 620 -46.25 6.43 29.86
N GLN A 621 -47.33 7.22 29.77
CA GLN A 621 -47.86 8.02 30.88
C GLN A 621 -48.52 7.16 31.98
N ASN A 622 -49.24 6.09 31.63
CA ASN A 622 -49.86 5.21 32.62
C ASN A 622 -48.91 4.09 33.08
N GLY A 623 -47.98 3.66 32.23
CA GLY A 623 -46.95 2.69 32.53
C GLY A 623 -45.85 3.25 33.43
N SER A 624 -45.58 4.57 33.39
CA SER A 624 -44.66 5.22 34.33
C SER A 624 -45.14 5.17 35.78
N VAL A 625 -46.45 5.04 36.00
CA VAL A 625 -47.04 4.81 37.33
C VAL A 625 -46.67 3.43 37.88
N LEU A 626 -46.38 2.47 36.99
CA LEU A 626 -46.02 1.10 37.36
C LEU A 626 -44.51 0.93 37.53
N VAL A 627 -43.75 1.41 36.56
CA VAL A 627 -42.29 1.28 36.50
C VAL A 627 -41.69 2.48 35.81
N ASP A 628 -40.49 2.90 36.21
CA ASP A 628 -39.81 3.97 35.50
C ASP A 628 -39.48 3.53 34.06
N ILE A 629 -40.02 4.25 33.07
CA ILE A 629 -39.79 3.98 31.66
C ILE A 629 -38.76 4.98 31.11
N PRO A 630 -37.57 4.52 30.69
CA PRO A 630 -36.54 5.40 30.16
C PRO A 630 -36.88 5.85 28.74
N LEU A 631 -37.25 7.12 28.60
CA LEU A 631 -37.55 7.76 27.32
C LEU A 631 -36.32 8.45 26.77
N VAL A 632 -36.03 8.32 25.46
CA VAL A 632 -34.93 9.07 24.84
C VAL A 632 -35.09 10.58 25.05
N ASP A 633 -34.06 11.23 25.59
CA ASP A 633 -34.07 12.66 25.93
C ASP A 633 -34.02 13.54 24.67
N LYS A 634 -35.19 13.76 24.06
CA LYS A 634 -35.33 14.60 22.86
C LYS A 634 -34.98 16.07 23.10
N ILE A 635 -35.01 16.55 24.34
CA ILE A 635 -34.64 17.93 24.67
C ILE A 635 -33.13 18.09 24.54
N PHE A 636 -32.37 17.16 25.12
CA PHE A 636 -30.91 17.14 25.03
C PHE A 636 -30.42 16.92 23.59
N TYR A 637 -30.92 15.89 22.91
CA TYR A 637 -30.46 15.56 21.55
C TYR A 637 -31.05 16.47 20.46
N GLY A 638 -32.13 17.20 20.75
CA GLY A 638 -32.84 18.06 19.80
C GLY A 638 -33.57 17.29 18.70
N LYS A 639 -34.06 18.01 17.68
CA LYS A 639 -34.81 17.41 16.56
C LYS A 639 -33.97 16.46 15.68
N GLU A 640 -32.64 16.48 15.82
CA GLU A 640 -31.73 15.69 15.01
C GLU A 640 -31.81 14.18 15.29
N ILE A 641 -32.03 13.78 16.55
CA ILE A 641 -32.16 12.36 16.90
C ILE A 641 -33.34 11.69 16.22
N SER A 642 -34.41 12.45 15.94
CA SER A 642 -35.57 11.96 15.20
C SER A 642 -35.23 11.57 13.76
N LYS A 643 -34.17 12.14 13.17
CA LYS A 643 -33.68 11.74 11.85
C LYS A 643 -33.12 10.31 11.88
N TYR A 644 -32.72 9.79 13.04
CA TYR A 644 -32.05 8.49 13.22
C TYR A 644 -32.98 7.36 13.71
N LYS A 645 -34.28 7.42 13.41
CA LYS A 645 -35.28 6.46 13.91
C LYS A 645 -34.95 5.00 13.56
N ASP A 646 -34.52 4.74 12.33
CA ASP A 646 -34.21 3.38 11.87
C ASP A 646 -32.91 2.86 12.50
N GLU A 647 -31.92 3.73 12.72
CA GLU A 647 -30.68 3.38 13.40
C GLU A 647 -30.91 3.13 14.89
N LEU A 648 -31.78 3.92 15.54
CA LEU A 648 -32.19 3.72 16.94
C LEU A 648 -32.90 2.36 17.11
N ARG A 649 -33.82 2.02 16.20
CA ARG A 649 -34.47 0.69 16.20
C ARG A 649 -33.45 -0.43 16.01
N GLU A 650 -32.47 -0.26 15.12
CA GLU A 650 -31.40 -1.24 14.89
C GLU A 650 -30.59 -1.54 16.14
N VAL A 651 -30.27 -0.50 16.92
CA VAL A 651 -29.55 -0.63 18.20
C VAL A 651 -30.48 -1.03 19.35
N GLY A 652 -31.74 -1.36 19.08
CA GLY A 652 -32.67 -1.91 20.05
C GLY A 652 -33.50 -0.89 20.82
N VAL A 653 -33.47 0.39 20.45
CA VAL A 653 -34.43 1.36 21.02
C VAL A 653 -35.83 0.93 20.60
N MET A 654 -36.65 0.68 21.60
CA MET A 654 -38.02 0.21 21.43
C MET A 654 -38.90 1.36 20.96
N SER A 655 -39.82 1.05 20.05
CA SER A 655 -40.75 2.03 19.51
C SER A 655 -42.17 1.49 19.35
N GLU A 656 -42.34 0.18 19.49
CA GLU A 656 -43.64 -0.47 19.38
C GLU A 656 -44.34 -0.60 20.73
N PHE A 657 -45.67 -0.60 20.65
CA PHE A 657 -46.54 -0.74 21.81
C PHE A 657 -46.36 -2.10 22.52
N SER A 658 -46.20 -3.17 21.74
CA SER A 658 -45.98 -4.54 22.23
C SER A 658 -44.67 -4.65 23.02
N GLU A 659 -43.60 -4.04 22.53
CA GLU A 659 -42.28 -3.99 23.18
C GLU A 659 -42.36 -3.28 24.54
N ALA A 660 -43.06 -2.14 24.60
CA ALA A 660 -43.28 -1.40 25.84
C ALA A 660 -44.05 -2.23 26.88
N CYS A 661 -45.11 -2.91 26.46
CA CYS A 661 -45.86 -3.83 27.33
C CYS A 661 -44.97 -4.95 27.86
N GLN A 662 -44.13 -5.55 27.02
CA GLN A 662 -43.22 -6.62 27.45
C GLN A 662 -42.17 -6.10 28.44
N TYR A 663 -41.60 -4.91 28.22
CA TYR A 663 -40.64 -4.30 29.13
C TYR A 663 -41.26 -4.01 30.49
N ILE A 664 -42.44 -3.38 30.53
CA ILE A 664 -43.16 -3.08 31.79
C ILE A 664 -43.43 -4.39 32.54
N GLY A 665 -43.94 -5.41 31.84
CA GLY A 665 -44.18 -6.74 32.42
C GLY A 665 -42.91 -7.35 33.01
N ASN A 666 -41.82 -7.42 32.24
CA ASN A 666 -40.54 -7.97 32.71
C ASN A 666 -39.98 -7.21 33.91
N ARG A 667 -40.07 -5.88 33.92
CA ARG A 667 -39.57 -5.05 35.01
C ARG A 667 -40.39 -5.25 36.28
N LEU A 668 -41.72 -5.30 36.18
CA LEU A 668 -42.59 -5.62 37.31
C LEU A 668 -42.30 -7.01 37.87
N MET A 669 -42.06 -8.00 37.02
CA MET A 669 -41.73 -9.35 37.50
C MET A 669 -40.36 -9.42 38.16
N SER A 670 -39.40 -8.59 37.73
CA SER A 670 -38.14 -8.42 38.45
C SER A 670 -38.34 -7.82 39.85
N ILE A 671 -39.29 -6.91 40.03
CA ILE A 671 -39.67 -6.32 41.34
C ILE A 671 -40.42 -7.35 42.20
N ALA A 672 -41.29 -8.15 41.58
CA ALA A 672 -41.99 -9.24 42.25
C ALA A 672 -41.02 -10.32 42.77
N ALA A 673 -39.99 -10.67 41.97
CA ALA A 673 -38.98 -11.65 42.37
C ALA A 673 -38.12 -11.19 43.57
N SER A 674 -38.02 -9.88 43.83
CA SER A 674 -37.37 -9.34 45.04
C SER A 674 -38.34 -9.18 46.23
N SER A 675 -39.58 -9.68 46.14
CA SER A 675 -40.62 -9.61 47.18
C SER A 675 -41.00 -8.19 47.62
N THR A 676 -40.85 -7.20 46.74
CA THR A 676 -41.09 -5.78 47.05
C THR A 676 -42.45 -5.25 46.56
N LEU A 677 -43.29 -6.10 45.97
CA LEU A 677 -44.54 -5.69 45.34
C LEU A 677 -45.65 -5.47 46.39
N THR A 678 -46.08 -4.21 46.56
CA THR A 678 -47.10 -3.85 47.56
C THR A 678 -48.53 -3.99 47.02
N ARG A 679 -49.53 -3.97 47.93
CA ARG A 679 -50.97 -3.90 47.59
C ARG A 679 -51.28 -2.81 46.53
N ALA A 680 -50.65 -1.64 46.64
CA ALA A 680 -50.84 -0.54 45.68
C ALA A 680 -50.38 -0.91 44.27
N HIS A 681 -49.23 -1.60 44.13
CA HIS A 681 -48.71 -2.03 42.84
C HIS A 681 -49.65 -3.03 42.15
N VAL A 682 -50.25 -3.96 42.90
CA VAL A 682 -51.25 -4.90 42.36
C VAL A 682 -52.45 -4.15 41.78
N PHE A 683 -52.99 -3.16 42.51
CA PHE A 683 -54.07 -2.34 41.98
C PHE A 683 -53.65 -1.52 40.77
N SER A 684 -52.43 -0.99 40.73
CA SER A 684 -51.90 -0.31 39.54
C SER A 684 -51.83 -1.27 38.35
N ILE A 685 -51.41 -2.52 38.53
CA ILE A 685 -51.36 -3.53 37.46
C ILE A 685 -52.77 -3.78 36.90
N LEU A 686 -53.76 -3.96 37.78
CA LEU A 686 -55.13 -4.20 37.38
C LEU A 686 -55.76 -2.97 36.71
N ASN A 687 -55.50 -1.77 37.22
CA ASN A 687 -55.90 -0.51 36.58
C ASN A 687 -55.25 -0.33 35.21
N PHE A 688 -54.01 -0.77 35.04
CA PHE A 688 -53.33 -0.73 33.76
C PHE A 688 -53.95 -1.70 32.75
N ILE A 689 -54.27 -2.94 33.16
CA ILE A 689 -55.00 -3.90 32.31
C ILE A 689 -56.37 -3.36 31.91
N ARG A 690 -57.08 -2.73 32.86
CA ARG A 690 -58.33 -2.01 32.61
C ARG A 690 -58.14 -0.92 31.56
N PHE A 691 -57.14 -0.06 31.74
CA PHE A 691 -56.80 1.00 30.79
C PHE A 691 -56.50 0.44 29.39
N LEU A 692 -55.72 -0.64 29.28
CA LEU A 692 -55.41 -1.27 28.00
C LEU A 692 -56.68 -1.74 27.30
N ARG A 693 -57.56 -2.45 28.03
CA ARG A 693 -58.84 -2.91 27.51
C ARG A 693 -59.72 -1.74 27.07
N ASP A 694 -59.85 -0.71 27.91
CA ASP A 694 -60.76 0.41 27.67
C ASP A 694 -60.29 1.28 26.49
N LYS A 695 -58.99 1.28 26.17
CA LYS A 695 -58.41 1.92 24.97
C LYS A 695 -58.35 1.02 23.73
N LEU A 696 -58.98 -0.17 23.76
CA LEU A 696 -58.96 -1.17 22.67
C LEU A 696 -57.54 -1.64 22.29
N LEU A 697 -56.61 -1.59 23.24
CA LEU A 697 -55.24 -2.06 23.07
C LEU A 697 -55.14 -3.50 23.57
N SER A 698 -54.41 -4.37 22.85
CA SER A 698 -54.26 -5.78 23.24
C SER A 698 -53.44 -5.92 24.52
N PRO A 699 -53.98 -6.47 25.62
CA PRO A 699 -53.24 -6.68 26.86
C PRO A 699 -52.31 -7.90 26.81
N ASN A 700 -52.41 -8.75 25.78
CA ASN A 700 -51.80 -10.08 25.74
C ASN A 700 -50.27 -10.06 25.88
N ALA A 701 -49.60 -9.07 25.28
CA ALA A 701 -48.15 -8.91 25.36
C ALA A 701 -47.68 -8.59 26.80
N PHE A 702 -48.49 -7.86 27.56
CA PHE A 702 -48.23 -7.58 28.98
C PHE A 702 -48.58 -8.79 29.85
N ILE A 703 -49.79 -9.33 29.67
CA ILE A 703 -50.33 -10.45 30.46
C ILE A 703 -49.43 -11.69 30.36
N SER A 704 -48.98 -12.06 29.16
CA SER A 704 -48.09 -13.22 28.96
C SER A 704 -46.76 -13.14 29.72
N ARG A 705 -46.31 -11.95 30.12
CA ARG A 705 -45.09 -11.80 30.94
C ARG A 705 -45.35 -11.96 32.44
N ILE A 706 -46.57 -11.71 32.89
CA ILE A 706 -46.90 -11.62 34.33
C ILE A 706 -47.77 -12.78 34.84
N LYS A 707 -48.57 -13.42 33.98
CA LYS A 707 -49.58 -14.41 34.40
C LYS A 707 -49.02 -15.70 35.03
N ASP A 708 -47.82 -16.10 34.63
CA ASP A 708 -47.17 -17.35 35.08
C ASP A 708 -46.25 -17.13 36.30
N LYS A 709 -46.11 -15.88 36.75
CA LYS A 709 -45.20 -15.51 37.85
C LYS A 709 -45.98 -15.37 39.15
N ARG A 710 -45.34 -15.69 40.28
CA ARG A 710 -45.94 -15.63 41.62
C ARG A 710 -45.86 -14.21 42.17
N TRP A 711 -46.99 -13.50 42.18
CA TRP A 711 -47.07 -12.12 42.68
C TRP A 711 -48.43 -11.74 43.26
N LEU A 712 -49.45 -12.58 43.10
CA LEU A 712 -50.80 -12.33 43.62
C LEU A 712 -50.95 -13.00 44.99
N ARG A 713 -51.29 -12.22 46.02
CA ARG A 713 -51.45 -12.71 47.39
C ARG A 713 -52.71 -13.56 47.52
N THR A 714 -52.57 -14.75 48.06
CA THR A 714 -53.68 -15.67 48.33
C THR A 714 -53.63 -16.15 49.78
N SER A 715 -54.66 -16.88 50.20
CA SER A 715 -54.69 -17.63 51.46
C SER A 715 -53.49 -18.56 51.66
N GLN A 716 -52.76 -18.90 50.59
CA GLN A 716 -51.56 -19.76 50.60
C GLN A 716 -50.27 -19.02 50.23
N GLY A 717 -50.22 -17.71 50.49
CA GLY A 717 -49.09 -16.86 50.09
C GLY A 717 -49.16 -16.45 48.63
N ASP A 718 -48.02 -16.04 48.06
CA ASP A 718 -48.00 -15.43 46.74
C ASP A 718 -48.00 -16.51 45.64
N ARG A 719 -49.03 -16.49 44.80
CA ARG A 719 -49.27 -17.46 43.72
C ARG A 719 -49.34 -16.78 42.36
N SER A 720 -49.26 -17.57 41.30
CA SER A 720 -49.46 -17.06 39.94
C SER A 720 -50.94 -16.89 39.65
N PRO A 721 -51.38 -15.81 38.99
CA PRO A 721 -52.80 -15.56 38.69
C PRO A 721 -53.57 -16.78 38.14
N ILE A 722 -52.95 -17.59 37.28
CA ILE A 722 -53.57 -18.79 36.68
C ILE A 722 -53.91 -19.87 37.72
N GLU A 723 -53.16 -19.93 38.81
CA GLU A 723 -53.38 -20.89 39.91
C GLU A 723 -54.37 -20.35 40.94
N THR A 724 -54.87 -19.12 40.80
CA THR A 724 -55.67 -18.45 41.86
C THR A 724 -57.16 -18.40 41.54
N VAL A 725 -57.96 -18.35 42.60
CA VAL A 725 -59.43 -18.28 42.51
C VAL A 725 -59.94 -17.03 43.21
N LEU A 726 -60.86 -16.30 42.58
CA LEU A 726 -61.64 -15.26 43.24
C LEU A 726 -62.83 -15.93 43.94
N TYR A 727 -62.94 -15.76 45.25
CA TYR A 727 -64.00 -16.40 46.03
C TYR A 727 -65.39 -15.86 45.62
N ASP A 728 -66.35 -16.78 45.47
CA ASP A 728 -67.77 -16.51 45.34
C ASP A 728 -68.57 -17.55 46.16
N GLN A 729 -69.89 -17.39 46.26
CA GLN A 729 -70.73 -18.29 47.04
C GLN A 729 -70.81 -19.72 46.47
N GLU A 730 -70.54 -19.91 45.17
CA GLU A 730 -70.53 -21.24 44.53
C GLU A 730 -69.35 -22.08 45.04
N TRP A 731 -68.25 -21.43 45.43
CA TRP A 731 -67.08 -22.09 46.04
C TRP A 731 -67.27 -22.49 47.52
N LYS A 732 -68.41 -22.18 48.16
CA LYS A 732 -68.64 -22.42 49.59
C LYS A 732 -68.50 -23.90 50.00
N ALA A 733 -69.02 -24.82 49.18
CA ALA A 733 -68.89 -26.25 49.45
C ALA A 733 -67.44 -26.72 49.20
N ALA A 734 -66.80 -26.24 48.13
CA ALA A 734 -65.42 -26.57 47.78
C ALA A 734 -64.40 -26.08 48.81
N SER A 735 -64.56 -24.88 49.37
CA SER A 735 -63.63 -24.28 50.34
C SER A 735 -63.55 -25.03 51.67
N GLN A 736 -64.62 -25.77 52.03
CA GLN A 736 -64.63 -26.59 53.23
C GLN A 736 -63.67 -27.79 53.11
N ILE A 737 -63.61 -28.40 51.93
CA ILE A 737 -62.86 -29.65 51.67
C ILE A 737 -61.54 -29.46 50.92
N CYS A 738 -61.33 -28.30 50.29
CA CYS A 738 -60.12 -28.03 49.51
C CYS A 738 -59.35 -26.85 50.05
N ASP A 739 -58.02 -26.93 49.99
CA ASP A 739 -57.12 -25.82 50.20
C ASP A 739 -56.97 -25.07 48.87
N ILE A 740 -58.04 -24.40 48.43
CA ILE A 740 -58.00 -23.60 47.20
C ILE A 740 -57.28 -22.28 47.50
N PRO A 741 -56.33 -21.85 46.65
CA PRO A 741 -55.62 -20.57 46.78
C PRO A 741 -56.54 -19.40 46.40
N PHE A 742 -57.47 -19.06 47.29
CA PHE A 742 -58.34 -17.89 47.15
C PHE A 742 -57.55 -16.60 47.28
N ILE A 743 -57.87 -15.60 46.46
CA ILE A 743 -57.32 -14.25 46.60
C ILE A 743 -57.61 -13.73 48.01
N ASP A 744 -56.57 -13.19 48.65
CA ASP A 744 -56.63 -12.73 50.04
C ASP A 744 -57.49 -11.46 50.15
N HIS A 745 -58.75 -11.64 50.52
CA HIS A 745 -59.70 -10.55 50.72
C HIS A 745 -59.36 -9.67 51.94
N GLU A 746 -58.66 -10.20 52.96
CA GLU A 746 -58.22 -9.40 54.10
C GLU A 746 -57.10 -8.44 53.66
N TYR A 747 -56.17 -8.93 52.84
CA TYR A 747 -55.06 -8.13 52.32
C TYR A 747 -55.51 -7.11 51.27
N TYR A 748 -56.37 -7.48 50.31
CA TYR A 748 -56.77 -6.59 49.20
C TYR A 748 -58.07 -5.81 49.43
N GLY A 749 -58.95 -6.26 50.34
CA GLY A 749 -60.29 -5.71 50.57
C GLY A 749 -61.26 -5.90 49.40
N GLU A 750 -62.52 -5.51 49.59
CA GLU A 750 -63.61 -5.62 48.59
C GLU A 750 -63.32 -4.94 47.25
N LYS A 751 -62.37 -4.00 47.22
CA LYS A 751 -61.96 -3.31 45.99
C LYS A 751 -61.46 -4.27 44.92
N ILE A 752 -60.87 -5.41 45.28
CA ILE A 752 -60.34 -6.39 44.33
C ILE A 752 -61.46 -7.00 43.47
N SER A 753 -62.65 -7.19 44.04
CA SER A 753 -63.82 -7.73 43.37
C SER A 753 -64.29 -6.85 42.19
N SER A 754 -64.03 -5.54 42.25
CA SER A 754 -64.32 -4.61 41.14
C SER A 754 -63.48 -4.88 39.88
N PHE A 755 -62.39 -5.64 39.97
CA PHE A 755 -61.50 -5.98 38.86
C PHE A 755 -61.77 -7.36 38.25
N ARG A 756 -62.99 -7.89 38.40
CA ARG A 756 -63.36 -9.24 37.94
C ARG A 756 -62.96 -9.53 36.48
N LYS A 757 -63.21 -8.59 35.57
CA LYS A 757 -62.87 -8.75 34.14
C LYS A 757 -61.36 -8.78 33.91
N GLU A 758 -60.60 -7.93 34.61
CA GLU A 758 -59.14 -7.86 34.51
C GLU A 758 -58.47 -9.09 35.12
N LEU A 759 -58.98 -9.59 36.25
CA LEU A 759 -58.54 -10.84 36.87
C LEU A 759 -58.79 -12.03 35.95
N HIS A 760 -59.96 -12.10 35.31
CA HIS A 760 -60.27 -13.13 34.33
C HIS A 760 -59.29 -13.14 33.15
N LEU A 761 -58.93 -11.95 32.63
CA LEU A 761 -57.93 -11.83 31.56
C LEU A 761 -56.53 -12.33 31.99
N LEU A 762 -56.18 -12.23 33.27
CA LEU A 762 -54.94 -12.77 33.82
C LEU A 762 -54.93 -14.29 33.98
N GLY A 763 -56.09 -14.95 33.81
CA GLY A 763 -56.28 -16.38 34.03
C GLY A 763 -56.77 -16.76 35.41
N VAL A 764 -57.15 -15.78 36.25
CA VAL A 764 -57.80 -16.06 37.55
C VAL A 764 -59.16 -16.68 37.30
N VAL A 765 -59.48 -17.72 38.06
CA VAL A 765 -60.82 -18.34 38.03
C VAL A 765 -61.79 -17.44 38.79
N VAL A 766 -62.72 -16.80 38.07
CA VAL A 766 -63.66 -15.79 38.62
C VAL A 766 -65.09 -16.28 38.80
N SER A 767 -65.34 -17.56 38.51
CA SER A 767 -66.61 -18.28 38.70
C SER A 767 -66.33 -19.78 38.77
N PHE A 768 -67.17 -20.53 39.49
CA PHE A 768 -67.01 -21.98 39.58
C PHE A 768 -67.06 -22.64 38.20
N SER A 769 -68.13 -22.39 37.42
CA SER A 769 -68.27 -22.79 36.00
C SER A 769 -67.82 -24.24 35.68
N GLY A 770 -67.97 -25.18 36.62
CA GLY A 770 -67.60 -26.58 36.44
C GLY A 770 -66.09 -26.88 36.47
N ASN A 771 -65.28 -26.08 37.16
CA ASN A 771 -63.83 -26.30 37.31
C ASN A 771 -63.50 -27.43 38.32
N TYR A 772 -64.06 -28.63 38.10
CA TYR A 772 -63.93 -29.79 39.00
C TYR A 772 -62.48 -30.28 39.16
N LYS A 773 -61.63 -30.10 38.15
CA LYS A 773 -60.21 -30.47 38.22
C LYS A 773 -59.45 -29.70 39.31
N LEU A 774 -59.75 -28.41 39.46
CA LEU A 774 -59.11 -27.55 40.46
C LEU A 774 -59.49 -27.94 41.89
N ILE A 775 -60.71 -28.47 42.10
CA ILE A 775 -61.12 -29.05 43.37
C ILE A 775 -60.24 -30.27 43.68
N VAL A 776 -60.15 -31.23 42.76
CA VAL A 776 -59.42 -32.49 42.98
C VAL A 776 -57.94 -32.29 43.27
N ASP A 777 -57.30 -31.38 42.55
CA ASP A 777 -55.88 -31.08 42.74
C ASP A 777 -55.57 -30.43 44.09
N ASN A 778 -56.57 -29.79 44.74
CA ASN A 778 -56.44 -29.09 46.01
C ASN A 778 -57.20 -29.75 47.17
N LEU A 779 -57.64 -31.01 47.02
CA LEU A 779 -58.34 -31.74 48.09
C LEU A 779 -57.46 -31.87 49.33
N LYS A 780 -58.02 -31.53 50.51
CA LYS A 780 -57.36 -31.76 51.79
C LYS A 780 -57.16 -33.26 52.02
N SER A 781 -56.00 -33.65 52.57
CA SER A 781 -55.77 -35.04 52.99
C SER A 781 -56.81 -35.46 54.03
N PRO A 782 -57.37 -36.68 53.97
CA PRO A 782 -58.44 -37.08 54.87
C PRO A 782 -57.89 -37.33 56.28
N TYR A 783 -58.05 -36.36 57.18
CA TYR A 783 -58.01 -36.59 58.62
C TYR A 783 -59.32 -36.12 59.24
N HIS A 784 -60.18 -37.10 59.57
CA HIS A 784 -61.34 -37.02 60.45
C HIS A 784 -62.05 -35.65 60.55
N SER A 785 -62.60 -35.12 59.46
CA SER A 785 -63.54 -34.01 59.55
C SER A 785 -64.92 -34.55 59.98
N ARG A 786 -65.34 -34.17 61.19
CA ARG A 786 -66.65 -34.52 61.73
C ARG A 786 -67.72 -33.69 61.00
N TYR A 787 -68.74 -34.37 60.49
CA TYR A 787 -69.99 -33.80 59.94
C TYR A 787 -69.79 -32.90 58.71
N GLN A 788 -70.00 -33.46 57.52
CA GLN A 788 -70.05 -32.68 56.28
C GLN A 788 -71.51 -32.40 55.87
N ALA A 789 -71.75 -31.20 55.36
CA ALA A 789 -73.03 -30.79 54.81
C ALA A 789 -73.33 -31.54 53.49
N ALA A 790 -74.62 -31.69 53.16
CA ALA A 790 -75.06 -32.51 52.04
C ALA A 790 -74.49 -32.03 50.69
N ASP A 791 -74.35 -30.72 50.53
CA ASP A 791 -73.75 -30.03 49.38
C ASP A 791 -72.30 -30.44 49.10
N VAL A 792 -71.50 -30.69 50.14
CA VAL A 792 -70.09 -31.12 50.00
C VAL A 792 -69.97 -32.53 49.41
N VAL A 793 -70.79 -33.45 49.90
CA VAL A 793 -70.80 -34.85 49.42
C VAL A 793 -71.33 -34.90 47.99
N LEU A 794 -72.38 -34.13 47.69
CA LEU A 794 -72.91 -34.02 46.34
C LEU A 794 -71.87 -33.42 45.37
N LEU A 795 -71.12 -32.39 45.77
CA LEU A 795 -70.05 -31.81 44.96
C LEU A 795 -68.92 -32.82 44.67
N LEU A 796 -68.54 -33.66 45.63
CA LEU A 796 -67.53 -34.71 45.42
C LEU A 796 -68.02 -35.78 44.42
N LEU A 797 -69.30 -36.16 44.50
CA LEU A 797 -69.92 -37.09 43.54
C LEU A 797 -70.05 -36.44 42.15
N GLU A 798 -70.33 -35.15 42.09
CA GLU A 798 -70.37 -34.38 40.83
C GLU A 798 -68.97 -34.26 40.20
N CYS A 799 -67.93 -34.01 41.00
CA CYS A 799 -66.53 -34.10 40.55
C CYS A 799 -66.22 -35.49 39.98
N MET A 800 -66.65 -36.57 40.65
CA MET A 800 -66.47 -37.92 40.14
C MET A 800 -67.18 -38.13 38.80
N ARG A 801 -68.44 -37.70 38.68
CA ARG A 801 -69.23 -37.83 37.45
C ARG A 801 -68.54 -37.17 36.26
N HIS A 802 -68.10 -35.93 36.41
CA HIS A 802 -67.50 -35.15 35.32
C HIS A 802 -66.07 -35.57 34.97
N LEU A 803 -65.30 -36.10 35.92
CA LEU A 803 -63.91 -36.54 35.69
C LEU A 803 -63.81 -38.02 35.28
N SER A 804 -64.87 -38.82 35.50
CA SER A 804 -64.92 -40.25 35.13
C SER A 804 -64.72 -40.51 33.63
N SER A 805 -64.93 -39.51 32.76
CA SER A 805 -64.76 -39.64 31.31
C SER A 805 -63.42 -39.13 30.78
N SER A 806 -62.65 -38.37 31.57
CA SER A 806 -61.53 -37.57 31.06
C SER A 806 -60.18 -37.78 31.77
N ASP A 807 -60.16 -38.21 33.04
CA ASP A 807 -58.90 -38.38 33.81
C ASP A 807 -59.03 -39.48 34.88
N SER A 808 -58.52 -40.68 34.59
CA SER A 808 -58.62 -41.85 35.48
C SER A 808 -57.91 -41.64 36.82
N THR A 809 -56.82 -40.87 36.83
CA THR A 809 -56.00 -40.66 38.05
C THR A 809 -56.68 -39.75 39.06
N SER A 810 -57.35 -38.70 38.59
CA SER A 810 -58.14 -37.77 39.40
C SER A 810 -59.39 -38.43 39.97
N SER A 811 -60.04 -39.29 39.19
CA SER A 811 -61.16 -40.12 39.64
C SER A 811 -60.74 -41.11 40.74
N GLU A 812 -59.59 -41.79 40.56
CA GLU A 812 -59.05 -42.70 41.58
C GLU A 812 -58.73 -42.00 42.91
N LYS A 813 -58.19 -40.77 42.87
CA LYS A 813 -57.94 -39.97 44.08
C LYS A 813 -59.24 -39.71 44.83
N ILE A 814 -60.31 -39.27 44.15
CA ILE A 814 -61.61 -39.03 44.80
C ILE A 814 -62.20 -40.34 45.33
N VAL A 815 -62.12 -41.43 44.56
CA VAL A 815 -62.62 -42.75 44.99
C VAL A 815 -61.90 -43.24 46.24
N ARG A 816 -60.57 -43.05 46.35
CA ARG A 816 -59.82 -43.38 47.58
C ARG A 816 -60.28 -42.50 48.75
N VAL A 817 -60.36 -41.19 48.54
CA VAL A 817 -60.82 -40.24 49.58
C VAL A 817 -62.21 -40.60 50.10
N LEU A 818 -63.15 -40.96 49.22
CA LEU A 818 -64.49 -41.34 49.62
C LEU A 818 -64.55 -42.75 50.24
N LYS A 819 -63.80 -43.74 49.71
CA LYS A 819 -63.75 -45.10 50.27
C LYS A 819 -63.26 -45.14 51.71
N ASP A 820 -62.22 -44.36 51.98
CA ASP A 820 -61.51 -44.40 53.26
C ASP A 820 -62.12 -43.46 54.31
N SER A 821 -63.20 -42.74 53.98
CA SER A 821 -63.81 -41.71 54.84
C SER A 821 -65.21 -42.07 55.34
N MET A 822 -65.56 -41.58 56.54
CA MET A 822 -66.87 -41.76 57.17
C MET A 822 -67.80 -40.58 56.83
N LEU A 823 -68.16 -40.42 55.55
CA LEU A 823 -68.83 -39.20 55.04
C LEU A 823 -70.31 -39.37 54.69
N LEU A 824 -70.81 -40.60 54.52
CA LEU A 824 -72.20 -40.81 54.15
C LEU A 824 -73.08 -40.84 55.41
N LYS A 825 -74.01 -39.89 55.49
CA LYS A 825 -75.02 -39.84 56.54
C LYS A 825 -76.05 -40.94 56.31
N THR A 826 -76.33 -41.68 57.38
CA THR A 826 -77.29 -42.77 57.39
C THR A 826 -78.43 -42.47 58.33
N THR A 827 -79.62 -42.92 58.00
CA THR A 827 -80.87 -42.62 58.72
C THR A 827 -80.83 -43.13 60.17
N ASN A 828 -80.09 -44.21 60.43
CA ASN A 828 -80.14 -44.94 61.69
C ASN A 828 -78.80 -45.02 62.44
N LYS A 829 -77.66 -44.71 61.81
CA LYS A 829 -76.32 -44.96 62.40
C LYS A 829 -75.33 -43.81 62.27
N GLY A 830 -75.82 -42.59 62.03
CA GLY A 830 -74.97 -41.41 61.86
C GLY A 830 -74.13 -41.52 60.58
N TYR A 831 -72.87 -41.09 60.61
CA TYR A 831 -72.00 -41.11 59.43
C TYR A 831 -71.20 -42.40 59.34
N LYS A 832 -71.21 -43.04 58.17
CA LYS A 832 -70.58 -44.35 57.93
C LYS A 832 -69.76 -44.34 56.63
N SER A 833 -68.85 -45.32 56.52
CA SER A 833 -68.04 -45.51 55.32
C SER A 833 -68.90 -46.08 54.19
N PRO A 834 -68.65 -45.69 52.92
CA PRO A 834 -69.45 -46.13 51.79
C PRO A 834 -69.63 -47.64 51.68
N ALA A 835 -68.58 -48.42 51.97
CA ALA A 835 -68.62 -49.89 51.96
C ALA A 835 -69.65 -50.51 52.93
N SER A 836 -70.07 -49.77 53.96
CA SER A 836 -71.04 -50.21 54.97
C SER A 836 -72.45 -49.60 54.78
N CYS A 837 -72.61 -48.79 53.73
CA CYS A 837 -73.84 -48.08 53.42
C CYS A 837 -74.63 -48.78 52.32
N VAL A 838 -75.95 -48.70 52.43
CA VAL A 838 -76.89 -49.21 51.42
C VAL A 838 -77.76 -48.06 50.95
N LEU A 839 -77.90 -47.90 49.63
CA LEU A 839 -78.87 -46.98 49.06
C LEU A 839 -80.23 -47.69 48.99
N SER A 840 -81.25 -47.13 49.64
CA SER A 840 -82.59 -47.72 49.67
C SER A 840 -83.21 -47.71 48.26
N ASP A 841 -83.64 -48.88 47.80
CA ASP A 841 -84.44 -49.04 46.58
C ASP A 841 -85.82 -49.60 46.98
N PRO A 842 -86.93 -48.91 46.65
CA PRO A 842 -88.29 -49.32 47.04
C PRO A 842 -88.66 -50.77 46.66
N SER A 843 -88.02 -51.31 45.61
CA SER A 843 -88.28 -52.66 45.12
C SER A 843 -87.77 -53.74 46.07
N TRP A 844 -86.69 -53.52 46.81
CA TRP A 844 -86.09 -54.52 47.72
C TRP A 844 -85.68 -54.01 49.11
N ASP A 845 -85.93 -52.75 49.44
CA ASP A 845 -85.59 -52.17 50.75
C ASP A 845 -86.23 -52.89 51.94
N CYS A 846 -87.37 -53.58 51.72
CA CYS A 846 -87.98 -54.43 52.75
C CYS A 846 -87.02 -55.47 53.33
N LEU A 847 -85.95 -55.82 52.61
CA LEU A 847 -84.98 -56.84 52.99
C LEU A 847 -83.89 -56.25 53.88
N MET A 848 -83.49 -55.00 53.63
CA MET A 848 -82.52 -54.30 54.47
C MET A 848 -83.14 -53.81 55.78
N GLN A 849 -84.46 -53.61 55.82
CA GLN A 849 -85.20 -53.27 57.03
C GLN A 849 -85.43 -54.44 57.99
N VAL A 850 -85.17 -55.70 57.57
CA VAL A 850 -85.34 -56.88 58.43
C VAL A 850 -84.39 -56.84 59.63
N PHE A 851 -83.19 -56.27 59.47
CA PHE A 851 -82.23 -56.12 60.56
C PHE A 851 -81.79 -54.66 60.67
N ASN A 852 -81.74 -54.13 61.90
CA ASN A 852 -81.16 -52.81 62.19
C ASN A 852 -79.63 -52.74 62.01
N SER A 853 -79.02 -53.76 61.40
CA SER A 853 -77.58 -53.84 61.14
C SER A 853 -77.14 -53.03 59.93
N PHE A 854 -78.01 -52.80 58.94
CA PHE A 854 -77.65 -52.05 57.72
C PHE A 854 -77.69 -50.54 57.96
N SER A 855 -76.74 -49.82 57.37
CA SER A 855 -76.67 -48.36 57.45
C SER A 855 -77.28 -47.78 56.18
N LEU A 856 -78.58 -47.44 56.23
CA LEU A 856 -79.30 -46.90 55.08
C LEU A 856 -78.93 -45.43 54.86
N ILE A 857 -78.59 -45.03 53.65
CA ILE A 857 -78.27 -43.62 53.33
C ILE A 857 -79.51 -42.74 53.59
N ASP A 858 -79.31 -41.62 54.27
CA ASP A 858 -80.35 -40.64 54.58
C ASP A 858 -80.72 -39.84 53.32
N THR A 859 -81.66 -40.37 52.54
CA THR A 859 -82.11 -39.74 51.28
C THR A 859 -82.81 -38.40 51.50
N GLN A 860 -83.40 -38.14 52.67
CA GLN A 860 -83.99 -36.86 53.01
C GLN A 860 -82.92 -35.78 53.23
N PHE A 861 -81.79 -36.15 53.84
CA PHE A 861 -80.67 -35.22 54.05
C PHE A 861 -79.96 -34.83 52.74
N TYR A 862 -79.81 -35.75 51.80
CA TYR A 862 -79.14 -35.49 50.51
C TYR A 862 -80.08 -35.02 49.39
N GLY A 863 -81.39 -35.11 49.58
CA GLY A 863 -82.40 -34.95 48.54
C GLY A 863 -82.54 -36.23 47.71
N GLU A 864 -83.75 -36.80 47.70
CA GLU A 864 -84.02 -38.14 47.15
C GLU A 864 -83.66 -38.27 45.66
N GLU A 865 -84.01 -37.26 44.85
CA GLU A 865 -83.67 -37.21 43.42
C GLU A 865 -82.17 -36.94 43.17
N ASN A 866 -81.52 -36.18 44.05
CA ASN A 866 -80.11 -35.81 43.88
C ASN A 866 -79.19 -37.02 44.11
N ILE A 867 -79.34 -37.69 45.25
CA ILE A 867 -78.45 -38.80 45.62
C ILE A 867 -78.70 -40.05 44.77
N SER A 868 -79.95 -40.31 44.38
CA SER A 868 -80.31 -41.44 43.51
C SER A 868 -79.73 -41.28 42.11
N SER A 869 -79.55 -40.04 41.63
CA SER A 869 -78.89 -39.81 40.35
C SER A 869 -77.45 -40.33 40.33
N PHE A 870 -76.74 -40.34 41.47
CA PHE A 870 -75.32 -40.73 41.59
C PHE A 870 -75.11 -42.23 41.81
N GLY A 871 -76.01 -43.08 41.32
CA GLY A 871 -75.95 -44.54 41.51
C GLY A 871 -74.64 -45.16 41.06
N ASP A 872 -74.15 -44.80 39.87
CA ASP A 872 -72.89 -45.35 39.33
C ASP A 872 -71.66 -44.90 40.12
N GLU A 873 -71.63 -43.64 40.55
CA GLU A 873 -70.55 -43.08 41.36
C GLU A 873 -70.53 -43.71 42.75
N LEU A 874 -71.69 -43.83 43.41
CA LEU A 874 -71.83 -44.45 44.72
C LEU A 874 -71.45 -45.95 44.68
N ALA A 875 -71.80 -46.68 43.61
CA ALA A 875 -71.39 -48.06 43.42
C ALA A 875 -69.86 -48.20 43.33
N LYS A 876 -69.19 -47.30 42.60
CA LYS A 876 -67.71 -47.30 42.47
C LYS A 876 -66.99 -47.06 43.79
N VAL A 877 -67.59 -46.26 44.69
CA VAL A 877 -67.07 -46.00 46.03
C VAL A 877 -67.38 -47.16 47.00
N GLY A 878 -68.28 -48.07 46.65
CA GLY A 878 -68.55 -49.30 47.40
C GLY A 878 -69.87 -49.31 48.15
N VAL A 879 -70.77 -48.34 47.89
CA VAL A 879 -72.14 -48.38 48.41
C VAL A 879 -72.88 -49.55 47.76
N LEU A 880 -73.66 -50.27 48.57
CA LEU A 880 -74.50 -51.36 48.09
C LEU A 880 -75.76 -50.79 47.42
N ILE A 881 -75.82 -50.92 46.10
CA ILE A 881 -76.91 -50.38 45.26
C ILE A 881 -77.57 -51.49 44.42
N ASP A 882 -76.81 -52.52 44.03
CA ASP A 882 -77.36 -53.66 43.30
C ASP A 882 -78.02 -54.65 44.27
N PHE A 883 -79.23 -55.09 43.92
CA PHE A 883 -79.98 -56.14 44.62
C PHE A 883 -79.15 -57.42 44.82
N LYS A 884 -78.28 -57.78 43.87
CA LYS A 884 -77.42 -58.97 44.00
C LYS A 884 -76.39 -58.83 45.12
N GLU A 885 -75.69 -57.69 45.21
CA GLU A 885 -74.70 -57.46 46.27
C GLU A 885 -75.38 -57.20 47.62
N ALA A 886 -76.52 -56.51 47.62
CA ALA A 886 -77.35 -56.33 48.81
C ALA A 886 -77.83 -57.67 49.38
N THR A 887 -78.31 -58.60 48.54
CA THR A 887 -78.74 -59.94 48.99
C THR A 887 -77.59 -60.80 49.50
N LYS A 888 -76.37 -60.65 48.96
CA LYS A 888 -75.17 -61.31 49.52
C LYS A 888 -74.77 -60.74 50.88
N ALA A 889 -74.73 -59.42 51.01
CA ALA A 889 -74.50 -58.74 52.29
C ALA A 889 -75.55 -59.15 53.33
N PHE A 890 -76.81 -59.23 52.92
CA PHE A 890 -77.89 -59.74 53.74
C PHE A 890 -77.68 -61.19 54.15
N ALA A 891 -77.31 -62.07 53.22
CA ALA A 891 -77.03 -63.47 53.56
C ALA A 891 -75.90 -63.61 54.59
N CYS A 892 -74.88 -62.75 54.52
CA CYS A 892 -73.78 -62.71 55.49
C CYS A 892 -74.28 -62.27 56.88
N VAL A 893 -74.98 -61.14 56.96
CA VAL A 893 -75.59 -60.65 58.20
C VAL A 893 -76.57 -61.68 58.76
N PHE A 894 -77.39 -62.30 57.92
CA PHE A 894 -78.34 -63.33 58.31
C PHE A 894 -77.63 -64.53 58.95
N ARG A 895 -76.53 -65.02 58.37
CA ARG A 895 -75.68 -66.06 59.00
C ARG A 895 -75.14 -65.62 60.35
N GLN A 896 -74.65 -64.39 60.44
CA GLN A 896 -74.11 -63.84 61.68
C GLN A 896 -75.17 -63.76 62.77
N GLN A 897 -76.36 -63.22 62.44
CA GLN A 897 -77.49 -63.09 63.37
C GLN A 897 -78.02 -64.45 63.83
N VAL A 898 -77.99 -65.48 62.98
CA VAL A 898 -78.31 -66.85 63.41
C VAL A 898 -77.23 -67.41 64.32
N SER A 899 -75.96 -67.23 63.96
CA SER A 899 -74.83 -67.73 64.75
C SER A 899 -74.79 -67.10 66.15
N SER A 900 -75.17 -65.83 66.28
CA SER A 900 -75.30 -65.11 67.55
C SER A 900 -76.65 -65.30 68.25
N SER A 901 -77.51 -66.22 67.77
CA SER A 901 -78.86 -66.47 68.30
C SER A 901 -79.72 -65.20 68.47
N SER A 902 -79.51 -64.21 67.60
CA SER A 902 -80.09 -62.87 67.68
C SER A 902 -81.33 -62.67 66.79
N ILE A 903 -81.77 -63.71 66.07
CA ILE A 903 -83.01 -63.68 65.28
C ILE A 903 -84.23 -63.82 66.20
N ASN A 904 -84.97 -62.72 66.37
CA ASN A 904 -86.21 -62.67 67.13
C ASN A 904 -87.44 -62.93 66.22
N LYS A 905 -88.63 -62.99 66.84
CA LYS A 905 -89.90 -63.20 66.13
C LYS A 905 -90.18 -62.12 65.09
N GLU A 906 -89.86 -60.86 65.38
CA GLU A 906 -90.09 -59.72 64.48
C GLU A 906 -89.23 -59.83 63.22
N ASN A 907 -87.94 -60.17 63.36
CA ASN A 907 -87.03 -60.36 62.23
C ASN A 907 -87.55 -61.48 61.30
N VAL A 908 -88.06 -62.58 61.85
CA VAL A 908 -88.66 -63.69 61.07
C VAL A 908 -89.90 -63.22 60.33
N LEU A 909 -90.78 -62.48 60.98
CA LEU A 909 -92.02 -61.97 60.37
C LEU A 909 -91.73 -60.92 59.29
N SER A 910 -90.82 -59.97 59.55
CA SER A 910 -90.36 -58.97 58.59
C SER A 910 -89.68 -59.62 57.38
N PHE A 911 -88.85 -60.64 57.63
CA PHE A 911 -88.22 -61.41 56.54
C PHE A 911 -89.25 -62.14 55.69
N LEU A 912 -90.24 -62.82 56.29
CA LEU A 912 -91.30 -63.52 55.55
C LEU A 912 -92.23 -62.56 54.81
N ALA A 913 -92.51 -61.38 55.38
CA ALA A 913 -93.26 -60.33 54.72
C ALA A 913 -92.51 -59.83 53.47
N CYS A 914 -91.20 -59.61 53.57
CA CYS A 914 -90.37 -59.27 52.44
C CYS A 914 -90.23 -60.42 51.43
N TYR A 915 -90.14 -61.67 51.90
CA TYR A 915 -90.16 -62.88 51.07
C TYR A 915 -91.40 -62.96 50.18
N ARG A 916 -92.56 -62.61 50.76
CA ARG A 916 -93.83 -62.50 50.04
C ARG A 916 -93.81 -61.33 49.04
N LYS A 917 -93.36 -60.14 49.45
CA LYS A 917 -93.28 -58.94 48.59
C LYS A 917 -92.40 -59.17 47.34
N LEU A 918 -91.26 -59.85 47.51
CA LEU A 918 -90.30 -60.15 46.45
C LEU A 918 -90.60 -61.45 45.68
N LYS A 919 -91.71 -62.13 45.99
CA LYS A 919 -92.14 -63.38 45.33
C LYS A 919 -91.04 -64.44 45.26
N GLY A 920 -90.21 -64.58 46.30
CA GLY A 920 -89.13 -65.58 46.36
C GLY A 920 -87.98 -65.39 45.36
N LYS A 921 -87.89 -64.25 44.67
CA LYS A 921 -86.80 -63.92 43.74
C LYS A 921 -85.55 -63.46 44.49
N PHE A 922 -84.84 -64.40 45.11
CA PHE A 922 -83.54 -64.16 45.76
C PHE A 922 -82.36 -64.67 44.93
N HIS A 923 -81.21 -64.01 45.08
CA HIS A 923 -79.94 -64.51 44.58
C HIS A 923 -79.62 -65.88 45.20
N SER A 924 -78.88 -66.72 44.46
CA SER A 924 -78.56 -68.11 44.86
C SER A 924 -77.91 -68.19 46.24
N ASP A 925 -77.05 -67.23 46.58
CA ASP A 925 -76.35 -67.18 47.87
C ASP A 925 -77.30 -67.03 49.05
N LEU A 926 -78.30 -66.15 48.93
CA LEU A 926 -79.30 -65.96 49.97
C LEU A 926 -80.25 -67.17 50.04
N LYS A 927 -80.66 -67.73 48.89
CA LYS A 927 -81.48 -68.97 48.88
C LYS A 927 -80.76 -70.14 49.54
N LYS A 928 -79.47 -70.30 49.26
CA LYS A 928 -78.62 -71.32 49.86
C LYS A 928 -78.47 -71.08 51.37
N CYS A 929 -78.14 -69.85 51.75
CA CYS A 929 -78.06 -69.44 53.16
C CYS A 929 -79.34 -69.76 53.95
N ILE A 930 -80.51 -69.35 53.44
CA ILE A 930 -81.79 -69.57 54.10
C ILE A 930 -82.07 -71.06 54.31
N LYS A 931 -81.72 -71.91 53.33
CA LYS A 931 -81.97 -73.36 53.37
C LYS A 931 -80.98 -74.14 54.22
N GLU A 932 -79.76 -73.64 54.40
CA GLU A 932 -78.71 -74.34 55.16
C GLU A 932 -78.74 -73.96 56.64
N VAL A 933 -79.05 -72.70 56.91
CA VAL A 933 -78.91 -72.13 58.24
C VAL A 933 -80.14 -72.45 59.09
N LYS A 934 -79.92 -72.82 60.35
CA LYS A 934 -81.01 -73.17 61.28
C LYS A 934 -81.59 -71.91 61.93
N TRP A 935 -82.62 -71.32 61.34
CA TRP A 935 -83.20 -70.05 61.81
C TRP A 935 -84.70 -70.10 62.10
N LEU A 936 -85.40 -71.18 61.70
CA LEU A 936 -86.82 -71.37 62.02
C LEU A 936 -86.97 -72.16 63.31
N ARG A 937 -87.66 -71.57 64.30
CA ARG A 937 -87.94 -72.25 65.56
C ARG A 937 -89.14 -73.19 65.40
N THR A 938 -88.92 -74.47 65.65
CA THR A 938 -89.97 -75.51 65.54
C THR A 938 -90.67 -75.73 66.88
N ARG A 939 -91.81 -76.45 66.88
CA ARG A 939 -92.55 -76.80 68.11
C ARG A 939 -91.72 -77.57 69.15
N LEU A 940 -90.62 -78.19 68.72
CA LEU A 940 -89.65 -78.89 69.57
C LEU A 940 -88.57 -77.96 70.16
N THR A 941 -88.81 -76.65 70.16
CA THR A 941 -87.96 -75.56 70.68
C THR A 941 -86.59 -75.36 70.01
N ASP A 942 -86.11 -76.32 69.22
CA ASP A 942 -84.87 -76.21 68.45
C ASP A 942 -85.05 -75.39 67.17
N TYR A 943 -84.03 -74.60 66.86
CA TYR A 943 -83.87 -73.95 65.56
C TYR A 943 -83.50 -75.00 64.51
N ARG A 944 -84.25 -75.02 63.40
CA ARG A 944 -84.00 -75.89 62.25
C ARG A 944 -83.92 -75.08 60.96
N ALA A 945 -83.26 -75.67 59.97
CA ALA A 945 -83.24 -75.12 58.63
C ALA A 945 -84.61 -75.39 57.96
N PRO A 946 -85.12 -74.47 57.13
CA PRO A 946 -86.43 -74.56 56.49
C PRO A 946 -86.64 -75.76 55.56
#